data_AF-A0AAQ0EA22-F1
#
_entry.id   AF-A0AAQ0EA22-F1
#
_cell.length_a   1.000
_cell.length_b   1.000
_cell.length_c   1.000
_cell.angle_alpha   90.00
_cell.angle_beta   90.00
_cell.angle_gamma   90.00
#
_symmetry.space_group_name_H-M   'P 1'
#
loop_
_entity.id
_entity.type
_entity.pdbx_description
1 polymer ?
#
loop_
_entity_poly.entity_id
_entity_poly.type
_entity_poly.pdbx_seq_one_letter_code
_entity_poly.pdbx_strand_id
1 'polypeptide(L)'
;MTTYMTPIAGLIMATLAAPPLSAGSAPLIFNDTTPQSDLAGSLAARVQFAQSQILPSHPKEGDRQPILTSLRKSLLLVQPLQADGVTPMMVEARDGSGKLLGTLTLSPPSALPETVYHLAGVPEGGVSFVPESGTTAIISSSADLAKLSDKSGAFLKDRLSGRALVEIQTADGRWVRDIYLPVSPELEGKMVRFRSSAGYNSTIFYGERQVTLSRGQTLQFKFAKGQWFREGELENNRITYAPDTWSGELPAEWIQPGLSLSVRQGNLTGELRDIRVGAPGELLLHTIDIGMLTTPRDRFAFANDKEAHREYFQTIPASRLIVSQYAPLSLPEVMLPNGTLLTDFDPSEGGWHGGTMRQRIGKELISHGIDNANYGINSSAGEGEGSHPFVVAQLTAHNSRGKYANGVQVHGGSGGGGIVTLDDSLGNEFSHEVGHNFGLGHYVDGFRGSVHRSADQLNSSWGWDSDKHRFIPNFSPTRTNEDACLDGQCQPPFDGRKFGYDAMAGGSPLSGANRFTLYTPNSAAIIQRFLESKAVFDANSATGFSKWNSATARMEPYQHTIEGIEKVDAPMDALSEAGLSALLADYGLVRVAMWDGRWTRDIRVPIASADNRGRSLTIDHGAGYNSRLFINGKEIVVNRGFKKSFTSDGQSWVEVSPIDTKVVRKPEQFGVPVTTLVGYYDPQGSLPSYIYPALHGAYGFTYPDDSNTLSGSDCQLQVETRDGLQRFRLANHRAASSVMNKFHINLPTASEPGRATIQCRGQTLVQQSLLPPQQSLSFTVNGRPLEQGVVENQPPVVTVPAHLGGIGGEWLTVTAEARDPEGDALSYRWHFPAGWQAEGETSANLRLLPPAVTTSEQHELSVSVSDGVHQSEGRIVLTLDPVVDGSCNTTDPEAANVPAWQASKVYNGGDKVSHNQLVWRAKYWTQGNEPSRSADQWALASQVDLGWSAAVAYSGGELTNHNGRRWQARWWTQGNEPGKHGVWLDVGAASCR
;
A
#
# COMPACT_ATOMS: atom_id res chain seq x y z
N MET A 1 -35.99 -9.84 -72.00
CA MET A 1 -37.35 -9.27 -71.94
C MET A 1 -38.22 -10.17 -71.10
N THR A 2 -38.40 -9.84 -69.83
CA THR A 2 -39.68 -9.90 -69.10
C THR A 2 -39.45 -9.38 -67.69
N THR A 3 -40.15 -8.29 -67.42
CA THR A 3 -40.24 -7.48 -66.22
C THR A 3 -41.00 -8.23 -65.12
N TYR A 4 -40.49 -8.22 -63.89
CA TYR A 4 -41.35 -8.31 -62.70
C TYR A 4 -40.82 -7.37 -61.62
N MET A 5 -41.66 -6.38 -61.30
CA MET A 5 -41.52 -5.45 -60.19
C MET A 5 -41.67 -6.20 -58.87
N THR A 6 -40.82 -5.89 -57.90
CA THR A 6 -41.02 -6.20 -56.48
C THR A 6 -41.24 -4.90 -55.71
N PRO A 7 -42.22 -4.85 -54.77
CA PRO A 7 -42.59 -3.63 -54.08
C PRO A 7 -41.61 -3.35 -52.92
N ILE A 8 -41.30 -2.06 -52.75
CA ILE A 8 -40.59 -1.53 -51.59
C ILE A 8 -41.55 -1.59 -50.40
N ALA A 9 -41.29 -2.51 -49.46
CA ALA A 9 -41.85 -2.45 -48.12
C ALA A 9 -40.86 -1.74 -47.21
N GLY A 10 -41.20 -0.51 -46.80
CA GLY A 10 -40.43 0.25 -45.83
C GLY A 10 -40.45 -0.43 -44.46
N LEU A 11 -39.27 -0.78 -43.95
CA LEU A 11 -39.08 -1.07 -42.54
C LEU A 11 -39.27 0.23 -41.74
N ILE A 12 -40.42 0.40 -41.11
CA ILE A 12 -40.52 1.23 -39.91
C ILE A 12 -40.20 0.29 -38.75
N MET A 13 -38.92 0.17 -38.37
CA MET A 13 -38.57 -0.24 -37.02
C MET A 13 -38.91 0.95 -36.12
N ALA A 14 -40.11 0.94 -35.55
CA ALA A 14 -40.37 1.70 -34.34
C ALA A 14 -39.47 1.11 -33.25
N THR A 15 -38.37 1.80 -32.93
CA THR A 15 -37.62 1.57 -31.70
C THR A 15 -38.55 1.92 -30.54
N LEU A 16 -39.28 0.94 -30.04
CA LEU A 16 -39.92 1.02 -28.73
C LEU A 16 -38.78 1.19 -27.72
N ALA A 17 -38.61 2.41 -27.22
CA ALA A 17 -37.78 2.67 -26.06
C ALA A 17 -38.29 1.78 -24.92
N ALA A 18 -37.41 0.96 -24.34
CA ALA A 18 -37.75 0.22 -23.13
C ALA A 18 -38.23 1.23 -22.07
N PRO A 19 -39.33 0.96 -21.35
CA PRO A 19 -39.78 1.85 -20.28
C PRO A 19 -38.65 2.03 -19.24
N PRO A 20 -38.59 3.18 -18.56
CA PRO A 20 -37.60 3.37 -17.51
C PRO A 20 -37.79 2.28 -16.43
N LEU A 21 -36.67 1.70 -15.99
CA LEU A 21 -36.64 0.73 -14.89
C LEU A 21 -37.33 1.36 -13.66
N SER A 22 -38.51 0.84 -13.32
CA SER A 22 -39.16 1.17 -12.06
C SER A 22 -38.54 0.34 -10.94
N ALA A 23 -38.68 0.79 -9.69
CA ALA A 23 -38.32 0.03 -8.50
C ALA A 23 -39.04 -1.34 -8.35
N GLY A 24 -39.87 -1.75 -9.32
CA GLY A 24 -40.65 -3.01 -9.33
C GLY A 24 -40.17 -4.09 -10.31
N SER A 25 -39.00 -3.97 -10.94
CA SER A 25 -38.48 -5.04 -11.82
C SER A 25 -37.95 -6.24 -11.02
N ALA A 26 -38.32 -7.47 -11.42
CA ALA A 26 -37.89 -8.70 -10.73
C ALA A 26 -36.35 -8.84 -10.67
N PRO A 27 -35.81 -9.37 -9.54
CA PRO A 27 -34.37 -9.58 -9.38
C PRO A 27 -33.83 -10.61 -10.38
N LEU A 28 -32.58 -10.41 -10.81
CA LEU A 28 -31.80 -11.34 -11.61
C LEU A 28 -30.93 -12.17 -10.66
N ILE A 29 -31.42 -13.37 -10.34
CA ILE A 29 -30.76 -14.28 -9.39
C ILE A 29 -29.66 -15.05 -10.12
N PHE A 30 -28.43 -14.98 -9.61
CA PHE A 30 -27.30 -15.72 -10.19
C PHE A 30 -27.27 -17.20 -9.79
N ASN A 31 -27.40 -17.48 -8.49
CA ASN A 31 -27.45 -18.83 -7.95
C ASN A 31 -28.89 -19.21 -7.61
N ASP A 32 -29.58 -19.74 -8.62
CA ASP A 32 -30.93 -20.29 -8.54
C ASP A 32 -30.94 -21.81 -8.32
N THR A 33 -29.78 -22.41 -8.06
CA THR A 33 -29.66 -23.85 -7.87
C THR A 33 -30.36 -24.32 -6.59
N THR A 34 -31.04 -25.46 -6.66
CA THR A 34 -31.74 -26.05 -5.51
C THR A 34 -30.78 -26.31 -4.34
N PRO A 35 -30.99 -25.70 -3.15
CA PRO A 35 -30.13 -25.90 -2.00
C PRO A 35 -30.21 -27.33 -1.45
N GLN A 36 -29.04 -27.85 -1.06
CA GLN A 36 -28.90 -29.05 -0.26
C GLN A 36 -28.49 -28.60 1.15
N SER A 37 -28.93 -29.33 2.17
CA SER A 37 -28.60 -28.98 3.55
C SER A 37 -27.18 -29.37 3.88
N ASP A 38 -26.42 -28.41 4.40
CA ASP A 38 -25.10 -28.60 5.01
C ASP A 38 -25.20 -28.79 6.52
N LEU A 39 -26.35 -28.47 7.11
CA LEU A 39 -26.58 -28.56 8.55
C LEU A 39 -27.09 -29.94 8.97
N ALA A 40 -26.64 -30.40 10.13
CA ALA A 40 -27.23 -31.51 10.88
C ALA A 40 -28.20 -30.97 11.95
N GLY A 41 -29.50 -31.21 11.78
CA GLY A 41 -30.52 -30.77 12.75
C GLY A 41 -31.92 -30.64 12.14
N SER A 42 -32.82 -29.95 12.86
CA SER A 42 -34.18 -29.65 12.38
C SER A 42 -34.22 -28.47 11.41
N LEU A 43 -33.23 -27.57 11.45
CA LEU A 43 -33.02 -26.54 10.45
C LEU A 43 -32.19 -27.10 9.29
N ALA A 44 -32.80 -27.21 8.11
CA ALA A 44 -32.11 -27.58 6.89
C ALA A 44 -31.73 -26.33 6.10
N ALA A 45 -30.44 -26.10 5.88
CA ALA A 45 -29.93 -24.93 5.16
C ALA A 45 -28.62 -25.23 4.43
N ARG A 46 -28.42 -24.61 3.27
CA ARG A 46 -27.13 -24.52 2.60
C ARG A 46 -26.28 -23.46 3.30
N VAL A 47 -25.01 -23.75 3.53
CA VAL A 47 -24.05 -22.84 4.15
C VAL A 47 -22.89 -22.58 3.19
N GLN A 48 -22.59 -21.30 2.98
CA GLN A 48 -21.43 -20.86 2.23
C GLN A 48 -20.67 -19.80 3.02
N PHE A 49 -19.40 -19.65 2.70
CA PHE A 49 -18.53 -18.63 3.25
C PHE A 49 -18.04 -17.72 2.13
N ALA A 50 -17.55 -16.53 2.43
CA ALA A 50 -16.84 -15.70 1.45
C ALA A 50 -15.62 -15.01 2.06
N GLN A 51 -14.45 -15.24 1.45
CA GLN A 51 -13.17 -14.59 1.78
C GLN A 51 -12.58 -13.88 0.56
N SER A 52 -11.70 -14.51 -0.22
CA SER A 52 -11.33 -13.97 -1.53
C SER A 52 -12.42 -14.18 -2.58
N GLN A 53 -13.22 -15.23 -2.36
CA GLN A 53 -14.36 -15.62 -3.17
C GLN A 53 -15.37 -16.36 -2.30
N ILE A 54 -16.58 -16.54 -2.81
CA ILE A 54 -17.59 -17.41 -2.20
C ILE A 54 -17.08 -18.86 -2.29
N LEU A 55 -17.13 -19.58 -1.19
CA LEU A 55 -16.73 -20.98 -1.11
C LEU A 55 -17.78 -21.79 -0.34
N PRO A 56 -18.16 -22.98 -0.82
CA PRO A 56 -19.15 -23.81 -0.13
C PRO A 56 -18.55 -24.43 1.13
N SER A 57 -19.37 -24.70 2.16
CA SER A 57 -18.92 -25.53 3.29
C SER A 57 -18.56 -26.95 2.82
N HIS A 58 -19.36 -27.51 1.91
CA HIS A 58 -19.13 -28.79 1.26
C HIS A 58 -19.05 -28.61 -0.26
N PRO A 59 -17.85 -28.63 -0.86
CA PRO A 59 -17.73 -28.54 -2.32
C PRO A 59 -18.35 -29.76 -3.00
N LYS A 60 -18.94 -29.53 -4.18
CA LYS A 60 -19.48 -30.60 -5.03
C LYS A 60 -18.38 -31.58 -5.41
N GLU A 61 -18.75 -32.84 -5.67
CA GLU A 61 -17.80 -33.83 -6.17
C GLU A 61 -17.14 -33.35 -7.47
N GLY A 62 -15.80 -33.43 -7.52
CA GLY A 62 -15.01 -32.96 -8.65
C GLY A 62 -14.84 -31.44 -8.76
N ASP A 63 -15.43 -30.65 -7.84
CA ASP A 63 -15.21 -29.20 -7.78
C ASP A 63 -13.97 -28.88 -6.93
N ARG A 64 -13.02 -28.15 -7.51
CA ARG A 64 -11.83 -27.72 -6.79
C ARG A 64 -12.02 -26.27 -6.34
N GLN A 65 -12.49 -26.12 -5.11
CA GLN A 65 -12.70 -24.82 -4.45
C GLN A 65 -11.66 -24.61 -3.34
N PRO A 66 -11.27 -23.36 -3.04
CA PRO A 66 -10.54 -23.06 -1.81
C PRO A 66 -11.40 -23.37 -0.58
N ILE A 67 -10.75 -23.56 0.56
CA ILE A 67 -11.39 -23.66 1.88
C ILE A 67 -11.23 -22.33 2.64
N LEU A 68 -11.73 -22.24 3.88
CA LEU A 68 -11.47 -21.05 4.70
C LEU A 68 -9.98 -20.92 5.02
N THR A 69 -9.38 -19.76 4.76
CA THR A 69 -8.05 -19.37 5.24
C THR A 69 -8.16 -18.87 6.67
N SER A 70 -7.35 -19.37 7.60
CA SER A 70 -7.38 -18.93 9.01
C SER A 70 -7.09 -17.44 9.16
N LEU A 71 -7.63 -16.82 10.22
CA LEU A 71 -7.34 -15.43 10.60
C LEU A 71 -7.62 -14.43 9.45
N ARG A 72 -8.73 -14.64 8.76
CA ARG A 72 -9.29 -13.70 7.77
C ARG A 72 -10.80 -13.65 7.94
N LYS A 73 -11.34 -12.42 8.04
CA LYS A 73 -12.79 -12.16 8.12
C LYS A 73 -13.51 -12.93 7.02
N SER A 74 -14.66 -13.52 7.35
CA SER A 74 -15.45 -14.30 6.39
C SER A 74 -16.91 -13.86 6.45
N LEU A 75 -17.50 -13.57 5.30
CA LEU A 75 -18.95 -13.55 5.21
C LEU A 75 -19.47 -14.97 5.42
N LEU A 76 -20.54 -15.13 6.17
CA LEU A 76 -21.34 -16.33 6.32
C LEU A 76 -22.65 -16.12 5.58
N LEU A 77 -22.99 -17.06 4.69
CA LEU A 77 -24.23 -17.10 3.94
C LEU A 77 -25.02 -18.35 4.34
N VAL A 78 -26.24 -18.18 4.80
CA VAL A 78 -27.13 -19.27 5.21
C VAL A 78 -28.43 -19.19 4.43
N GLN A 79 -28.64 -20.17 3.55
CA GLN A 79 -29.84 -20.26 2.71
C GLN A 79 -30.72 -21.42 3.19
N PRO A 80 -31.77 -21.17 3.99
CA PRO A 80 -32.68 -22.21 4.45
C PRO A 80 -33.40 -22.87 3.26
N LEU A 81 -33.54 -24.19 3.29
CA LEU A 81 -34.23 -24.95 2.23
C LEU A 81 -35.72 -24.61 2.18
N GLN A 82 -36.30 -24.21 3.32
CA GLN A 82 -37.64 -23.67 3.42
C GLN A 82 -37.53 -22.18 3.72
N ALA A 83 -37.90 -21.34 2.76
CA ALA A 83 -37.73 -19.90 2.86
C ALA A 83 -38.51 -19.32 4.05
N ASP A 84 -37.79 -18.60 4.90
CA ASP A 84 -38.33 -17.75 5.97
C ASP A 84 -37.44 -16.52 6.06
N GLY A 85 -37.93 -15.41 5.48
CA GLY A 85 -37.26 -14.12 5.48
C GLY A 85 -37.66 -13.20 6.64
N VAL A 86 -38.49 -13.69 7.58
CA VAL A 86 -39.08 -12.88 8.66
C VAL A 86 -38.57 -13.31 10.02
N THR A 87 -38.50 -14.62 10.29
CA THR A 87 -38.03 -15.14 11.57
C THR A 87 -36.52 -14.90 11.70
N PRO A 88 -36.05 -14.17 12.74
CA PRO A 88 -34.63 -13.89 12.91
C PRO A 88 -33.78 -15.15 12.98
N MET A 89 -32.64 -15.12 12.30
CA MET A 89 -31.65 -16.20 12.32
C MET A 89 -30.44 -15.80 13.19
N MET A 90 -30.06 -16.68 14.11
CA MET A 90 -28.90 -16.49 15.00
C MET A 90 -27.89 -17.60 14.79
N VAL A 91 -26.61 -17.28 14.95
CA VAL A 91 -25.48 -18.21 14.84
C VAL A 91 -24.61 -18.12 16.08
N GLU A 92 -24.43 -19.21 16.80
CA GLU A 92 -23.39 -19.34 17.84
C GLU A 92 -22.14 -19.97 17.22
N ALA A 93 -20.97 -19.36 17.40
CA ALA A 93 -19.69 -19.90 16.96
C ALA A 93 -18.91 -20.48 18.15
N ARG A 94 -18.30 -21.65 17.97
CA ARG A 94 -17.48 -22.33 18.99
C ARG A 94 -16.14 -22.76 18.44
N ASP A 95 -15.11 -22.72 19.28
CA ASP A 95 -13.78 -23.23 18.93
C ASP A 95 -13.70 -24.77 19.00
N GLY A 96 -12.54 -25.33 18.65
CA GLY A 96 -12.29 -26.78 18.68
C GLY A 96 -12.35 -27.43 20.06
N SER A 97 -12.38 -26.64 21.15
CA SER A 97 -12.62 -27.11 22.52
C SER A 97 -14.10 -27.09 22.93
N GLY A 98 -14.97 -26.52 22.08
CA GLY A 98 -16.39 -26.30 22.36
C GLY A 98 -16.70 -24.99 23.09
N LYS A 99 -15.69 -24.15 23.35
CA LYS A 99 -15.87 -22.84 24.00
C LYS A 99 -16.60 -21.89 23.05
N LEU A 100 -17.59 -21.18 23.57
CA LEU A 100 -18.31 -20.15 22.83
C LEU A 100 -17.36 -18.99 22.50
N LEU A 101 -17.21 -18.70 21.21
CA LEU A 101 -16.47 -17.55 20.69
C LEU A 101 -17.37 -16.32 20.65
N GLY A 102 -18.63 -16.49 20.26
CA GLY A 102 -19.65 -15.45 20.29
C GLY A 102 -20.93 -15.86 19.56
N THR A 103 -21.87 -14.92 19.48
CA THR A 103 -23.18 -15.09 18.84
C THR A 103 -23.42 -13.94 17.87
N LEU A 104 -23.92 -14.26 16.68
CA LEU A 104 -24.29 -13.30 15.63
C LEU A 104 -25.78 -13.40 15.34
N THR A 105 -26.42 -12.25 15.15
CA THR A 105 -27.74 -12.17 14.51
C THR A 105 -27.53 -11.88 13.03
N LEU A 106 -28.02 -12.76 12.15
CA LEU A 106 -27.83 -12.59 10.71
C LEU A 106 -28.77 -11.52 10.15
N SER A 107 -28.28 -10.83 9.13
CA SER A 107 -29.07 -9.92 8.30
C SER A 107 -30.05 -10.72 7.43
N PRO A 108 -31.30 -10.22 7.26
CA PRO A 108 -32.31 -10.89 6.45
C PRO A 108 -31.96 -10.87 4.95
N PRO A 109 -32.63 -11.69 4.13
CA PRO A 109 -32.37 -11.75 2.68
C PRO A 109 -32.52 -10.42 1.93
N SER A 110 -33.36 -9.50 2.43
CA SER A 110 -33.52 -8.15 1.88
C SER A 110 -32.30 -7.25 2.09
N ALA A 111 -31.40 -7.63 3.01
CA ALA A 111 -30.15 -6.94 3.31
C ALA A 111 -28.92 -7.75 2.87
N LEU A 112 -29.10 -8.75 1.99
CA LEU A 112 -27.98 -9.46 1.39
C LEU A 112 -27.05 -8.46 0.67
N PRO A 113 -25.71 -8.56 0.83
CA PRO A 113 -24.79 -7.64 0.19
C PRO A 113 -25.00 -7.52 -1.32
N GLU A 114 -24.93 -6.29 -1.81
CA GLU A 114 -25.08 -5.97 -3.22
C GLU A 114 -23.81 -6.30 -4.01
N THR A 115 -23.92 -6.30 -5.34
CA THR A 115 -22.74 -6.39 -6.21
C THR A 115 -21.97 -5.07 -6.25
N VAL A 116 -20.70 -5.13 -6.66
CA VAL A 116 -19.91 -3.95 -7.05
C VAL A 116 -20.44 -3.22 -8.29
N TYR A 117 -21.44 -3.77 -8.98
CA TYR A 117 -22.11 -3.11 -10.10
C TYR A 117 -23.34 -2.31 -9.67
N HIS A 118 -23.81 -2.50 -8.43
CA HIS A 118 -24.97 -1.79 -7.93
C HIS A 118 -24.66 -0.30 -7.75
N LEU A 119 -25.58 0.53 -8.22
CA LEU A 119 -25.52 1.98 -8.13
C LEU A 119 -26.51 2.49 -7.10
N ALA A 120 -26.01 3.15 -6.05
CA ALA A 120 -26.84 3.84 -5.09
C ALA A 120 -27.43 5.14 -5.67
N GLY A 121 -28.51 5.66 -5.06
CA GLY A 121 -29.05 6.98 -5.41
C GLY A 121 -29.80 7.05 -6.75
N VAL A 122 -30.28 5.91 -7.25
CA VAL A 122 -31.12 5.85 -8.46
C VAL A 122 -32.49 6.49 -8.16
N PRO A 123 -33.02 7.38 -9.02
CA PRO A 123 -34.36 7.95 -8.83
C PRO A 123 -35.46 6.87 -8.78
N GLU A 124 -36.51 7.07 -7.98
CA GLU A 124 -37.61 6.09 -7.79
C GLU A 124 -38.33 5.67 -9.09
N GLY A 125 -38.28 6.52 -10.13
CA GLY A 125 -38.83 6.24 -11.46
C GLY A 125 -37.79 5.80 -12.50
N GLY A 126 -36.56 5.46 -12.08
CA GLY A 126 -35.44 5.18 -12.96
C GLY A 126 -34.85 6.43 -13.62
N VAL A 127 -33.94 6.22 -14.57
CA VAL A 127 -33.30 7.31 -15.34
C VAL A 127 -33.78 7.23 -16.78
N SER A 128 -34.47 8.27 -17.24
CA SER A 128 -34.89 8.39 -18.64
C SER A 128 -33.76 8.94 -19.50
N PHE A 129 -33.26 8.14 -20.45
CA PHE A 129 -32.23 8.54 -21.43
C PHE A 129 -32.81 9.26 -22.66
N VAL A 130 -33.89 10.01 -22.45
CA VAL A 130 -34.45 10.92 -23.44
C VAL A 130 -34.01 12.34 -23.07
N PRO A 131 -33.41 13.11 -23.99
CA PRO A 131 -33.06 14.49 -23.74
C PRO A 131 -34.31 15.29 -23.40
N GLU A 132 -34.24 16.10 -22.35
CA GLU A 132 -35.28 17.09 -22.07
C GLU A 132 -35.38 18.10 -23.22
N SER A 133 -36.50 18.82 -23.29
CA SER A 133 -36.75 19.88 -24.28
C SER A 133 -35.57 20.87 -24.33
N GLY A 134 -34.74 20.80 -25.37
CA GLY A 134 -33.53 21.62 -25.45
C GLY A 134 -32.67 21.36 -26.68
N THR A 135 -31.62 22.17 -26.85
CA THR A 135 -30.72 22.08 -28.00
C THR A 135 -29.63 21.03 -27.80
N THR A 136 -29.15 20.46 -28.91
CA THR A 136 -28.02 19.53 -28.94
C THR A 136 -26.78 20.23 -29.48
N ALA A 137 -25.61 20.05 -28.84
CA ALA A 137 -24.31 20.41 -29.43
C ALA A 137 -23.58 19.17 -29.94
N ILE A 138 -22.71 19.36 -30.93
CA ILE A 138 -21.85 18.30 -31.47
C ILE A 138 -20.37 18.68 -31.24
N ILE A 139 -19.59 17.74 -30.73
CA ILE A 139 -18.12 17.81 -30.63
C ILE A 139 -17.54 16.75 -31.57
N SER A 140 -16.87 17.18 -32.64
CA SER A 140 -16.33 16.27 -33.67
C SER A 140 -15.02 16.73 -34.31
N SER A 141 -14.47 17.87 -33.88
CA SER A 141 -13.18 18.40 -34.36
C SER A 141 -12.03 17.85 -33.50
N SER A 142 -10.87 17.60 -34.08
CA SER A 142 -9.71 17.08 -33.34
C SER A 142 -9.27 18.04 -32.21
N ALA A 143 -9.37 19.35 -32.43
CA ALA A 143 -9.02 20.36 -31.43
C ALA A 143 -9.95 20.35 -30.21
N ASP A 144 -11.25 20.10 -30.41
CA ASP A 144 -12.19 20.03 -29.29
C ASP A 144 -12.18 18.65 -28.62
N LEU A 145 -11.98 17.56 -29.38
CA LEU A 145 -11.81 16.22 -28.81
C LEU A 145 -10.58 16.15 -27.89
N ALA A 146 -9.47 16.79 -28.26
CA ALA A 146 -8.27 16.85 -27.42
C ALA A 146 -8.52 17.52 -26.05
N LYS A 147 -9.51 18.42 -25.94
CA LYS A 147 -9.85 19.07 -24.66
C LYS A 147 -10.63 18.16 -23.72
N LEU A 148 -11.17 17.04 -24.21
CA LEU A 148 -11.94 16.10 -23.39
C LEU A 148 -11.07 15.25 -22.46
N SER A 149 -9.75 15.22 -22.66
CA SER A 149 -8.80 14.56 -21.76
C SER A 149 -8.49 15.36 -20.49
N ASP A 150 -9.04 16.57 -20.35
CA ASP A 150 -8.98 17.32 -19.11
C ASP A 150 -9.82 16.62 -18.02
N LYS A 151 -9.16 16.22 -16.93
CA LYS A 151 -9.78 15.53 -15.80
C LYS A 151 -10.91 16.32 -15.14
N SER A 152 -10.87 17.66 -15.21
CA SER A 152 -11.94 18.50 -14.65
C SER A 152 -13.23 18.46 -15.49
N GLY A 153 -13.12 18.04 -16.77
CA GLY A 153 -14.22 18.06 -17.72
C GLY A 153 -14.73 19.48 -18.02
N ALA A 154 -13.95 20.54 -17.75
CA ALA A 154 -14.40 21.92 -17.82
C ALA A 154 -14.93 22.29 -19.22
N PHE A 155 -14.24 21.87 -20.28
CA PHE A 155 -14.69 22.09 -21.64
C PHE A 155 -16.05 21.43 -21.92
N LEU A 156 -16.25 20.19 -21.48
CA LEU A 156 -17.52 19.49 -21.66
C LEU A 156 -18.63 20.14 -20.81
N LYS A 157 -18.31 20.59 -19.60
CA LYS A 157 -19.25 21.31 -18.72
C LYS A 157 -19.76 22.59 -19.40
N ASP A 158 -18.87 23.39 -19.96
CA ASP A 158 -19.23 24.60 -20.71
C ASP A 158 -20.13 24.27 -21.91
N ARG A 159 -19.81 23.20 -22.65
CA ARG A 159 -20.65 22.75 -23.77
C ARG A 159 -22.04 22.27 -23.34
N LEU A 160 -22.19 21.74 -22.12
CA LEU A 160 -23.49 21.35 -21.56
C LEU A 160 -24.31 22.55 -21.04
N SER A 161 -23.68 23.71 -20.83
CA SER A 161 -24.38 24.93 -20.42
C SER A 161 -25.41 25.36 -21.47
N GLY A 162 -26.67 25.51 -21.05
CA GLY A 162 -27.80 25.88 -21.93
C GLY A 162 -28.26 24.80 -22.93
N ARG A 163 -27.68 23.60 -22.92
CA ARG A 163 -28.01 22.49 -23.84
C ARG A 163 -28.57 21.30 -23.09
N ALA A 164 -29.43 20.50 -23.71
CA ALA A 164 -29.94 19.28 -23.09
C ALA A 164 -29.01 18.08 -23.36
N LEU A 165 -28.33 18.08 -24.50
CA LEU A 165 -27.47 17.00 -24.97
C LEU A 165 -26.18 17.55 -25.60
N VAL A 166 -25.05 16.92 -25.31
CA VAL A 166 -23.82 17.03 -26.11
C VAL A 166 -23.53 15.68 -26.76
N GLU A 167 -23.45 15.65 -28.09
CA GLU A 167 -23.04 14.48 -28.86
C GLU A 167 -21.56 14.59 -29.25
N ILE A 168 -20.76 13.60 -28.83
CA ILE A 168 -19.31 13.51 -29.06
C ILE A 168 -19.07 12.43 -30.11
N GLN A 169 -18.41 12.79 -31.21
CA GLN A 169 -18.17 11.91 -32.35
C GLN A 169 -16.67 11.71 -32.56
N THR A 170 -16.17 10.49 -32.36
CA THR A 170 -14.77 10.12 -32.66
C THR A 170 -14.69 9.37 -33.99
N ALA A 171 -13.56 9.51 -34.69
CA ALA A 171 -13.23 8.75 -35.90
C ALA A 171 -11.72 8.63 -36.09
N ASP A 172 -11.32 7.88 -37.11
CA ASP A 172 -9.92 7.83 -37.54
C ASP A 172 -9.40 9.24 -37.85
N GLY A 173 -8.25 9.60 -37.27
CA GLY A 173 -7.68 10.96 -37.36
C GLY A 173 -8.30 12.03 -36.45
N ARG A 174 -9.40 11.72 -35.74
CA ARG A 174 -10.08 12.60 -34.77
C ARG A 174 -10.53 11.80 -33.53
N TRP A 175 -9.60 11.62 -32.60
CA TRP A 175 -9.75 10.73 -31.45
C TRP A 175 -8.97 11.26 -30.24
N VAL A 176 -9.42 10.88 -29.05
CA VAL A 176 -8.72 11.09 -27.77
C VAL A 176 -8.84 9.82 -26.93
N ARG A 177 -7.78 9.48 -26.19
CA ARG A 177 -7.74 8.25 -25.38
C ARG A 177 -8.70 8.30 -24.21
N ASP A 178 -8.60 9.35 -23.40
CA ASP A 178 -9.31 9.46 -22.14
C ASP A 178 -10.30 10.63 -22.23
N ILE A 179 -11.53 10.41 -21.77
CA ILE A 179 -12.61 11.40 -21.79
C ILE A 179 -13.23 11.48 -20.39
N TYR A 180 -13.26 12.67 -19.78
CA TYR A 180 -13.78 12.85 -18.42
C TYR A 180 -15.13 13.59 -18.43
N LEU A 181 -16.16 12.98 -17.85
CA LEU A 181 -17.46 13.62 -17.64
C LEU A 181 -17.42 14.47 -16.35
N PRO A 182 -17.78 15.77 -16.42
CA PRO A 182 -17.72 16.67 -15.27
C PRO A 182 -18.83 16.37 -14.26
N VAL A 183 -18.59 16.60 -12.96
CA VAL A 183 -19.61 16.47 -11.92
C VAL A 183 -19.92 17.85 -11.36
N SER A 184 -21.18 18.29 -11.46
CA SER A 184 -21.63 19.59 -10.94
C SER A 184 -23.16 19.59 -10.79
N PRO A 185 -23.71 20.24 -9.75
CA PRO A 185 -25.17 20.33 -9.56
C PRO A 185 -25.92 20.96 -10.76
N GLU A 186 -25.24 21.85 -11.52
CA GLU A 186 -25.77 22.50 -12.72
C GLU A 186 -26.04 21.52 -13.88
N LEU A 187 -25.53 20.30 -13.78
CA LEU A 187 -25.66 19.27 -14.81
C LEU A 187 -26.91 18.41 -14.61
N GLU A 188 -27.75 18.66 -13.61
CA GLU A 188 -28.97 17.88 -13.40
C GLU A 188 -29.82 17.81 -14.68
N GLY A 189 -30.20 16.59 -15.07
CA GLY A 189 -30.98 16.31 -16.28
C GLY A 189 -30.17 16.30 -17.59
N LYS A 190 -28.92 16.79 -17.58
CA LYS A 190 -28.07 16.90 -18.79
C LYS A 190 -27.63 15.52 -19.30
N MET A 191 -27.44 15.45 -20.61
CA MET A 191 -27.01 14.22 -21.28
C MET A 191 -25.75 14.39 -22.11
N VAL A 192 -24.97 13.31 -22.20
CA VAL A 192 -23.85 13.17 -23.13
C VAL A 192 -24.03 11.90 -23.93
N ARG A 193 -23.89 11.96 -25.25
CA ARG A 193 -23.92 10.80 -26.14
C ARG A 193 -22.61 10.69 -26.90
N PHE A 194 -22.05 9.50 -26.95
CA PHE A 194 -20.86 9.19 -27.72
C PHE A 194 -21.23 8.36 -28.94
N ARG A 195 -20.58 8.62 -30.07
CA ARG A 195 -20.60 7.77 -31.27
C ARG A 195 -19.17 7.60 -31.76
N SER A 196 -18.66 6.37 -31.73
CA SER A 196 -17.30 6.09 -32.20
C SER A 196 -17.30 5.43 -33.57
N SER A 197 -16.51 6.00 -34.47
CA SER A 197 -16.08 5.38 -35.72
C SER A 197 -14.55 5.21 -35.77
N ALA A 198 -13.85 5.51 -34.66
CA ALA A 198 -12.41 5.44 -34.55
C ALA A 198 -11.94 3.99 -34.40
N GLY A 199 -10.81 3.64 -35.02
CA GLY A 199 -10.15 2.36 -34.86
C GLY A 199 -9.55 2.14 -33.48
N TYR A 200 -9.16 3.21 -32.77
CA TYR A 200 -8.70 3.15 -31.39
C TYR A 200 -9.86 3.30 -30.40
N ASN A 201 -9.79 2.55 -29.30
CA ASN A 201 -10.74 2.65 -28.20
C ASN A 201 -10.50 3.92 -27.38
N SER A 202 -11.56 4.50 -26.82
CA SER A 202 -11.46 5.54 -25.79
C SER A 202 -11.95 5.02 -24.44
N THR A 203 -11.41 5.53 -23.34
CA THR A 203 -11.91 5.29 -21.98
C THR A 203 -12.70 6.51 -21.52
N ILE A 204 -13.96 6.32 -21.18
CA ILE A 204 -14.83 7.37 -20.63
C ILE A 204 -14.87 7.21 -19.12
N PHE A 205 -14.46 8.24 -18.40
CA PHE A 205 -14.48 8.34 -16.94
C PHE A 205 -15.70 9.17 -16.50
N TYR A 206 -16.49 8.63 -15.56
CA TYR A 206 -17.73 9.26 -15.10
C TYR A 206 -17.96 8.98 -13.61
N GLY A 207 -17.50 9.91 -12.77
CA GLY A 207 -17.32 9.66 -11.33
C GLY A 207 -16.15 8.69 -11.11
N GLU A 208 -16.31 7.72 -10.22
CA GLU A 208 -15.32 6.65 -9.98
C GLU A 208 -15.40 5.49 -10.99
N ARG A 209 -16.33 5.59 -11.95
CA ARG A 209 -16.61 4.54 -12.93
C ARG A 209 -15.98 4.87 -14.28
N GLN A 210 -15.70 3.82 -15.05
CA GLN A 210 -15.18 3.95 -16.40
C GLN A 210 -15.79 2.92 -17.35
N VAL A 211 -15.84 3.26 -18.65
CA VAL A 211 -16.27 2.35 -19.71
C VAL A 211 -15.46 2.58 -20.98
N THR A 212 -15.17 1.49 -21.68
CA THR A 212 -14.51 1.54 -22.99
C THR A 212 -15.52 1.86 -24.08
N LEU A 213 -15.19 2.82 -24.93
CA LEU A 213 -15.89 3.16 -26.16
C LEU A 213 -15.09 2.65 -27.36
N SER A 214 -15.58 1.58 -27.99
CA SER A 214 -14.97 0.92 -29.15
C SER A 214 -15.61 1.37 -30.47
N ARG A 215 -14.95 1.05 -31.59
CA ARG A 215 -15.46 1.33 -32.94
C ARG A 215 -16.89 0.81 -33.13
N GLY A 216 -17.75 1.64 -33.71
CA GLY A 216 -19.15 1.31 -33.99
C GLY A 216 -20.09 1.44 -32.79
N GLN A 217 -19.57 1.69 -31.58
CA GLN A 217 -20.41 1.82 -30.39
C GLN A 217 -21.04 3.22 -30.26
N THR A 218 -22.25 3.23 -29.69
CA THR A 218 -22.92 4.42 -29.19
C THR A 218 -23.18 4.24 -27.70
N LEU A 219 -22.74 5.19 -26.88
CA LEU A 219 -22.97 5.19 -25.43
C LEU A 219 -23.71 6.46 -25.02
N GLN A 220 -24.66 6.35 -24.11
CA GLN A 220 -25.44 7.50 -23.63
C GLN A 220 -25.33 7.62 -22.12
N PHE A 221 -25.22 8.85 -21.64
CA PHE A 221 -25.10 9.17 -20.22
C PHE A 221 -26.09 10.27 -19.86
N LYS A 222 -26.66 10.20 -18.67
CA LYS A 222 -27.53 11.22 -18.09
C LYS A 222 -27.09 11.52 -16.66
N PHE A 223 -26.95 12.79 -16.33
CA PHE A 223 -26.64 13.23 -14.98
C PHE A 223 -27.94 13.40 -14.20
N ALA A 224 -28.06 12.68 -13.08
CA ALA A 224 -29.21 12.75 -12.19
C ALA A 224 -28.77 12.52 -10.75
N LYS A 225 -29.41 13.18 -9.78
CA LYS A 225 -29.11 13.03 -8.35
C LYS A 225 -27.61 13.18 -8.03
N GLY A 226 -26.93 14.09 -8.73
CA GLY A 226 -25.51 14.38 -8.50
C GLY A 226 -24.50 13.40 -9.11
N GLN A 227 -24.92 12.44 -9.95
CA GLN A 227 -24.02 11.50 -10.61
C GLN A 227 -24.42 11.20 -12.06
N TRP A 228 -23.46 10.73 -12.86
CA TRP A 228 -23.71 10.24 -14.21
C TRP A 228 -24.20 8.80 -14.20
N PHE A 229 -25.33 8.55 -14.86
CA PHE A 229 -25.81 7.20 -15.18
C PHE A 229 -25.58 6.93 -16.66
N ARG A 230 -25.15 5.72 -17.01
CA ARG A 230 -25.03 5.22 -18.37
C ARG A 230 -26.25 4.39 -18.75
N GLU A 231 -26.73 4.54 -19.97
CA GLU A 231 -27.84 3.75 -20.48
C GLU A 231 -27.51 2.25 -20.41
N GLY A 232 -28.45 1.47 -19.86
CA GLY A 232 -28.34 0.02 -19.69
C GLY A 232 -27.54 -0.45 -18.48
N GLU A 233 -26.90 0.43 -17.70
CA GLU A 233 -26.15 0.00 -16.51
C GLU A 233 -27.03 -0.23 -15.28
N LEU A 234 -28.18 0.45 -15.19
CA LEU A 234 -29.14 0.29 -14.09
C LEU A 234 -29.73 -1.12 -14.00
N GLU A 235 -29.74 -1.87 -15.11
CA GLU A 235 -30.12 -3.29 -15.11
C GLU A 235 -29.22 -4.12 -14.19
N ASN A 236 -27.98 -3.67 -13.91
CA ASN A 236 -27.08 -4.35 -12.99
C ASN A 236 -27.52 -4.26 -11.53
N ASN A 237 -28.35 -3.27 -11.15
CA ASN A 237 -28.89 -3.19 -9.79
C ASN A 237 -29.85 -4.35 -9.46
N ARG A 238 -30.41 -5.01 -10.49
CA ARG A 238 -31.28 -6.18 -10.33
C ARG A 238 -30.51 -7.45 -9.97
N ILE A 239 -29.19 -7.46 -10.19
CA ILE A 239 -28.37 -8.65 -9.98
C ILE A 239 -28.21 -8.90 -8.49
N THR A 240 -28.64 -10.08 -8.06
CA THR A 240 -28.46 -10.58 -6.69
C THR A 240 -27.83 -11.96 -6.72
N TYR A 241 -27.06 -12.29 -5.69
CA TYR A 241 -26.32 -13.55 -5.64
C TYR A 241 -27.25 -14.76 -5.55
N ALA A 242 -28.13 -14.80 -4.54
CA ALA A 242 -29.01 -15.94 -4.28
C ALA A 242 -30.31 -15.47 -3.60
N PRO A 243 -31.44 -16.18 -3.77
CA PRO A 243 -32.68 -15.86 -3.07
C PRO A 243 -32.61 -16.33 -1.61
N ASP A 244 -33.45 -15.73 -0.77
CA ASP A 244 -33.73 -16.18 0.61
C ASP A 244 -32.47 -16.44 1.47
N THR A 245 -31.37 -15.76 1.17
CA THR A 245 -30.07 -16.01 1.82
C THR A 245 -29.83 -14.99 2.93
N TRP A 246 -29.69 -15.49 4.16
CA TRP A 246 -29.30 -14.70 5.32
C TRP A 246 -27.78 -14.53 5.34
N SER A 247 -27.28 -13.41 5.87
CA SER A 247 -25.84 -13.15 5.90
C SER A 247 -25.35 -12.52 7.19
N GLY A 248 -24.12 -12.83 7.59
CA GLY A 248 -23.44 -12.17 8.71
C GLY A 248 -21.92 -12.29 8.57
N GLU A 249 -21.17 -11.41 9.23
CA GLU A 249 -19.71 -11.43 9.17
C GLU A 249 -19.12 -12.18 10.37
N LEU A 250 -18.35 -13.23 10.09
CA LEU A 250 -17.55 -13.93 11.09
C LEU A 250 -16.22 -13.20 11.27
N PRO A 251 -15.88 -12.78 12.50
CA PRO A 251 -14.59 -12.17 12.82
C PRO A 251 -13.41 -13.07 12.45
N ALA A 252 -12.28 -12.46 12.07
CA ALA A 252 -11.09 -13.19 11.60
C ALA A 252 -10.57 -14.18 12.65
N GLU A 253 -10.56 -13.79 13.91
CA GLU A 253 -10.08 -14.56 15.05
C GLU A 253 -10.96 -15.79 15.37
N TRP A 254 -12.19 -15.85 14.87
CA TRP A 254 -13.03 -17.04 14.97
C TRP A 254 -12.68 -18.09 13.90
N ILE A 255 -12.10 -17.65 12.77
CA ILE A 255 -11.75 -18.53 11.66
C ILE A 255 -10.43 -19.24 12.00
N GLN A 256 -10.57 -20.35 12.72
CA GLN A 256 -9.47 -21.24 13.11
C GLN A 256 -9.91 -22.71 13.00
N PRO A 257 -8.98 -23.66 12.87
CA PRO A 257 -9.31 -25.08 12.84
C PRO A 257 -10.12 -25.52 14.06
N GLY A 258 -11.17 -26.31 13.81
CA GLY A 258 -12.12 -26.75 14.83
C GLY A 258 -13.30 -25.81 15.05
N LEU A 259 -13.40 -24.69 14.31
CA LEU A 259 -14.59 -23.85 14.29
C LEU A 259 -15.84 -24.70 14.01
N SER A 260 -16.88 -24.50 14.82
CA SER A 260 -18.21 -25.06 14.60
C SER A 260 -19.28 -23.98 14.79
N LEU A 261 -20.39 -24.13 14.06
CA LEU A 261 -21.51 -23.19 14.06
C LEU A 261 -22.80 -23.90 14.46
N SER A 262 -23.55 -23.27 15.37
CA SER A 262 -24.93 -23.63 15.71
C SER A 262 -25.87 -22.55 15.18
N VAL A 263 -26.68 -22.89 14.18
CA VAL A 263 -27.63 -21.98 13.54
C VAL A 263 -29.01 -22.23 14.12
N ARG A 264 -29.73 -21.16 14.48
CA ARG A 264 -31.10 -21.21 14.98
C ARG A 264 -31.99 -20.25 14.22
N GLN A 265 -33.20 -20.70 13.86
CA GLN A 265 -34.26 -19.87 13.31
C GLN A 265 -35.59 -20.27 13.97
N GLY A 266 -36.08 -19.44 14.90
CA GLY A 266 -37.20 -19.81 15.76
C GLY A 266 -36.90 -21.08 16.57
N ASN A 267 -37.73 -22.12 16.40
CA ASN A 267 -37.57 -23.42 17.07
C ASN A 267 -36.66 -24.40 16.29
N LEU A 268 -36.24 -24.04 15.07
CA LEU A 268 -35.39 -24.89 14.25
C LEU A 268 -33.93 -24.64 14.60
N THR A 269 -33.14 -25.71 14.66
CA THR A 269 -31.70 -25.66 14.97
C THR A 269 -30.92 -26.58 14.04
N GLY A 270 -29.72 -26.17 13.66
CA GLY A 270 -28.84 -26.96 12.80
C GLY A 270 -27.37 -26.68 13.12
N GLU A 271 -26.55 -27.72 13.04
CA GLU A 271 -25.13 -27.66 13.41
C GLU A 271 -24.25 -27.90 12.18
N LEU A 272 -23.16 -27.15 12.07
CA LEU A 272 -22.08 -27.37 11.10
C LEU A 272 -20.77 -27.53 11.88
N ARG A 273 -20.16 -28.72 11.84
CA ARG A 273 -19.02 -29.09 12.72
C ARG A 273 -17.75 -29.48 11.98
N ASP A 274 -17.86 -29.76 10.69
CA ASP A 274 -16.81 -30.24 9.80
C ASP A 274 -16.25 -29.12 8.91
N ILE A 275 -16.24 -27.88 9.43
CA ILE A 275 -15.72 -26.71 8.74
C ILE A 275 -14.21 -26.87 8.55
N ARG A 276 -13.77 -26.91 7.29
CA ARG A 276 -12.35 -26.99 6.95
C ARG A 276 -11.72 -25.60 6.95
N VAL A 277 -10.73 -25.40 7.81
CA VAL A 277 -9.94 -24.17 7.90
C VAL A 277 -8.46 -24.49 7.69
N GLY A 278 -7.85 -23.80 6.73
CA GLY A 278 -6.46 -23.90 6.32
C GLY A 278 -5.50 -22.98 7.10
N ALA A 279 -4.25 -22.88 6.65
CA ALA A 279 -3.24 -22.05 7.33
C ALA A 279 -3.55 -20.54 7.21
N PRO A 280 -3.07 -19.69 8.13
CA PRO A 280 -3.09 -18.24 7.95
C PRO A 280 -1.97 -17.80 6.99
N GLY A 281 -2.07 -18.18 5.70
CA GLY A 281 -1.03 -17.96 4.70
C GLY A 281 -0.71 -16.48 4.46
N GLU A 282 0.53 -16.18 4.10
CA GLU A 282 1.03 -14.80 3.97
C GLU A 282 1.75 -14.58 2.64
N LEU A 283 1.66 -13.37 2.11
CA LEU A 283 2.40 -12.91 0.93
C LEU A 283 3.18 -11.64 1.28
N LEU A 284 4.50 -11.66 1.13
CA LEU A 284 5.35 -10.48 1.20
C LEU A 284 5.78 -10.09 -0.21
N LEU A 285 5.48 -8.87 -0.63
CA LEU A 285 5.76 -8.37 -1.97
C LEU A 285 6.57 -7.08 -1.91
N HIS A 286 7.80 -7.11 -2.39
CA HIS A 286 8.63 -5.92 -2.56
C HIS A 286 8.37 -5.30 -3.93
N THR A 287 8.49 -3.97 -4.03
CA THR A 287 8.28 -3.23 -5.28
C THR A 287 9.45 -2.30 -5.56
N ILE A 288 10.05 -2.38 -6.75
CA ILE A 288 11.17 -1.52 -7.17
C ILE A 288 11.09 -1.13 -8.65
N ASP A 289 11.37 0.13 -9.00
CA ASP A 289 11.44 0.58 -10.40
C ASP A 289 12.91 0.80 -10.81
N ILE A 290 13.34 0.15 -11.88
CA ILE A 290 14.76 0.01 -12.23
C ILE A 290 15.03 0.62 -13.62
N GLY A 291 15.93 1.58 -13.68
CA GLY A 291 16.51 2.11 -14.92
C GLY A 291 17.95 1.64 -15.10
N MET A 292 18.22 0.90 -16.18
CA MET A 292 19.55 0.33 -16.47
C MET A 292 20.17 1.02 -17.68
N LEU A 293 21.22 1.82 -17.47
CA LEU A 293 21.79 2.75 -18.47
C LEU A 293 20.76 3.77 -18.98
N THR A 294 19.76 4.07 -18.14
CA THR A 294 18.66 5.01 -18.33
C THR A 294 18.04 5.32 -16.97
N THR A 295 17.19 6.34 -16.87
CA THR A 295 16.39 6.59 -15.66
C THR A 295 15.29 5.53 -15.48
N PRO A 296 14.78 5.29 -14.26
CA PRO A 296 13.57 4.49 -14.02
C PRO A 296 12.38 4.97 -14.85
N ARG A 297 11.39 4.11 -15.06
CA ARG A 297 10.29 4.41 -16.00
C ARG A 297 9.23 5.34 -15.40
N ASP A 298 9.13 5.36 -14.07
CA ASP A 298 8.13 6.10 -13.29
C ASP A 298 6.69 5.75 -13.72
N ARG A 299 6.46 4.45 -13.95
CA ARG A 299 5.14 3.90 -14.32
C ARG A 299 4.85 2.61 -13.55
N PHE A 300 5.07 2.62 -12.24
CA PHE A 300 4.76 1.50 -11.36
C PHE A 300 3.51 1.81 -10.54
N ALA A 301 2.34 1.75 -11.20
CA ALA A 301 1.07 2.12 -10.59
C ALA A 301 0.75 1.29 -9.34
N PHE A 302 1.04 -0.02 -9.37
CA PHE A 302 0.84 -0.88 -8.20
C PHE A 302 1.63 -0.39 -7.00
N ALA A 303 2.95 -0.18 -7.14
CA ALA A 303 3.84 0.20 -6.05
C ALA A 303 3.39 1.48 -5.32
N ASN A 304 2.77 2.41 -6.04
CA ASN A 304 2.42 3.74 -5.55
C ASN A 304 0.94 3.88 -5.14
N ASP A 305 0.12 2.85 -5.31
CA ASP A 305 -1.31 2.92 -5.06
C ASP A 305 -1.75 1.88 -4.00
N LYS A 306 -1.90 2.34 -2.76
CA LYS A 306 -2.33 1.51 -1.62
C LYS A 306 -3.69 0.83 -1.85
N GLU A 307 -4.58 1.46 -2.62
CA GLU A 307 -5.87 0.89 -2.98
C GLU A 307 -5.68 -0.34 -3.88
N ALA A 308 -4.69 -0.31 -4.80
CA ALA A 308 -4.36 -1.45 -5.65
C ALA A 308 -3.85 -2.64 -4.81
N HIS A 309 -3.10 -2.38 -3.73
CA HIS A 309 -2.63 -3.43 -2.83
C HIS A 309 -3.81 -4.14 -2.16
N ARG A 310 -4.79 -3.36 -1.67
CA ARG A 310 -6.02 -3.87 -1.06
C ARG A 310 -6.88 -4.63 -2.07
N GLU A 311 -7.08 -4.07 -3.27
CA GLU A 311 -7.81 -4.73 -4.35
C GLU A 311 -7.22 -6.11 -4.69
N TYR A 312 -5.90 -6.22 -4.80
CA TYR A 312 -5.25 -7.50 -5.07
C TYR A 312 -5.43 -8.49 -3.92
N PHE A 313 -5.36 -8.04 -2.66
CA PHE A 313 -5.63 -8.88 -1.48
C PHE A 313 -7.03 -9.52 -1.50
N GLN A 314 -8.04 -8.83 -2.05
CA GLN A 314 -9.37 -9.40 -2.22
C GLN A 314 -9.37 -10.61 -3.17
N THR A 315 -8.39 -10.75 -4.07
CA THR A 315 -8.38 -11.81 -5.10
C THR A 315 -7.66 -13.10 -4.69
N ILE A 316 -6.80 -13.06 -3.66
CA ILE A 316 -5.97 -14.20 -3.24
C ILE A 316 -6.39 -14.74 -1.87
N PRO A 317 -6.35 -16.05 -1.61
CA PRO A 317 -6.75 -16.67 -0.33
C PRO A 317 -5.65 -16.58 0.75
N ALA A 318 -5.10 -15.39 1.00
CA ALA A 318 -4.11 -15.12 2.04
C ALA A 318 -4.77 -14.52 3.30
N SER A 319 -4.19 -14.75 4.48
CA SER A 319 -4.51 -14.05 5.73
C SER A 319 -3.87 -12.67 5.77
N ARG A 320 -2.66 -12.51 5.23
CA ARG A 320 -1.89 -11.26 5.24
C ARG A 320 -1.19 -11.01 3.91
N LEU A 321 -1.24 -9.77 3.43
CA LEU A 321 -0.43 -9.26 2.31
C LEU A 321 0.35 -8.03 2.79
N ILE A 322 1.67 -8.09 2.72
CA ILE A 322 2.55 -6.95 2.96
C ILE A 322 3.12 -6.50 1.62
N VAL A 323 2.98 -5.21 1.30
CA VAL A 323 3.61 -4.62 0.11
C VAL A 323 4.62 -3.57 0.58
N SER A 324 5.90 -3.81 0.30
CA SER A 324 7.03 -2.97 0.73
C SER A 324 7.60 -2.19 -0.45
N GLN A 325 7.69 -0.87 -0.32
CA GLN A 325 8.33 -0.03 -1.33
C GLN A 325 9.85 -0.03 -1.16
N TYR A 326 10.55 -0.24 -2.28
CA TYR A 326 11.94 0.15 -2.44
C TYR A 326 12.03 1.45 -3.25
N ALA A 327 13.02 2.28 -2.95
CA ALA A 327 13.30 3.48 -3.73
C ALA A 327 13.64 3.13 -5.20
N PRO A 328 13.21 3.93 -6.18
CA PRO A 328 13.58 3.74 -7.58
C PRO A 328 15.11 3.73 -7.75
N LEU A 329 15.61 2.84 -8.61
CA LEU A 329 17.02 2.61 -8.83
C LEU A 329 17.45 3.08 -10.23
N SER A 330 18.27 4.12 -10.29
CA SER A 330 18.90 4.59 -11.54
C SER A 330 20.35 4.11 -11.61
N LEU A 331 20.67 3.33 -12.64
CA LEU A 331 22.01 2.77 -12.86
C LEU A 331 22.62 3.41 -14.11
N PRO A 332 23.41 4.50 -13.98
CA PRO A 332 24.09 5.11 -15.13
C PRO A 332 25.19 4.20 -15.68
N GLU A 333 25.71 3.29 -14.86
CA GLU A 333 26.66 2.25 -15.23
C GLU A 333 26.16 0.91 -14.70
N VAL A 334 26.49 -0.17 -15.41
CA VAL A 334 26.07 -1.53 -15.07
C VAL A 334 27.27 -2.47 -15.21
N MET A 335 27.73 -3.03 -14.09
CA MET A 335 28.73 -4.10 -14.06
C MET A 335 28.05 -5.46 -14.21
N LEU A 336 28.42 -6.22 -15.24
CA LEU A 336 27.98 -7.61 -15.44
C LEU A 336 28.85 -8.59 -14.64
N PRO A 337 28.33 -9.79 -14.30
CA PRO A 337 29.07 -10.78 -13.51
C PRO A 337 30.33 -11.31 -14.20
N ASN A 338 30.45 -11.17 -15.52
CA ASN A 338 31.67 -11.51 -16.25
C ASN A 338 32.79 -10.44 -16.18
N GLY A 339 32.58 -9.35 -15.44
CA GLY A 339 33.52 -8.23 -15.30
C GLY A 339 33.41 -7.15 -16.37
N THR A 340 32.39 -7.20 -17.23
CA THR A 340 32.14 -6.16 -18.24
C THR A 340 31.37 -4.98 -17.62
N LEU A 341 31.98 -3.80 -17.64
CA LEU A 341 31.30 -2.55 -17.28
C LEU A 341 30.61 -1.94 -18.51
N LEU A 342 29.31 -1.74 -18.41
CA LEU A 342 28.50 -1.04 -19.41
C LEU A 342 28.24 0.39 -18.93
N THR A 343 28.38 1.37 -19.81
CA THR A 343 28.18 2.80 -19.48
C THR A 343 27.26 3.54 -20.44
N ASP A 344 26.94 2.97 -21.60
CA ASP A 344 26.06 3.60 -22.60
C ASP A 344 24.90 2.68 -23.00
N PHE A 345 25.17 1.47 -23.45
CA PHE A 345 24.16 0.47 -23.76
C PHE A 345 24.69 -0.95 -23.56
N ASP A 346 23.78 -1.91 -23.38
CA ASP A 346 24.06 -3.34 -23.41
C ASP A 346 24.18 -3.83 -24.87
N PRO A 347 25.28 -4.50 -25.26
CA PRO A 347 25.50 -4.95 -26.64
C PRO A 347 24.53 -6.04 -27.11
N SER A 348 23.78 -6.68 -26.20
CA SER A 348 22.70 -7.60 -26.55
C SER A 348 21.46 -6.87 -27.06
N GLU A 349 20.57 -7.58 -27.76
CA GLU A 349 19.24 -7.07 -28.08
C GLU A 349 18.32 -7.22 -26.86
N GLY A 350 17.72 -6.12 -26.43
CA GLY A 350 16.70 -6.12 -25.38
C GLY A 350 15.32 -6.37 -25.94
N GLY A 351 14.36 -6.69 -25.08
CA GLY A 351 12.95 -6.73 -25.44
C GLY A 351 12.05 -7.04 -24.26
N TRP A 352 10.80 -7.35 -24.55
CA TRP A 352 9.80 -7.61 -23.52
C TRP A 352 10.14 -8.83 -22.65
N HIS A 353 10.85 -9.83 -23.19
CA HIS A 353 11.39 -11.00 -22.46
C HIS A 353 12.90 -11.23 -22.63
N GLY A 354 13.61 -10.33 -23.32
CA GLY A 354 15.02 -10.51 -23.70
C GLY A 354 15.93 -9.40 -23.17
N GLY A 355 17.23 -9.66 -23.16
CA GLY A 355 18.29 -8.72 -22.77
C GLY A 355 19.14 -9.22 -21.59
N THR A 356 20.45 -8.98 -21.64
CA THR A 356 21.38 -9.45 -20.61
C THR A 356 21.15 -8.72 -19.29
N MET A 357 21.00 -7.39 -19.32
CA MET A 357 20.69 -6.60 -18.12
C MET A 357 19.35 -7.01 -17.46
N ARG A 358 18.30 -7.33 -18.24
CA ARG A 358 17.03 -7.86 -17.70
C ARG A 358 17.28 -9.03 -16.77
N GLN A 359 18.04 -10.02 -17.23
CA GLN A 359 18.27 -11.26 -16.49
C GLN A 359 19.30 -11.08 -15.35
N ARG A 360 20.48 -10.53 -15.66
CA ARG A 360 21.57 -10.44 -14.67
C ARG A 360 21.30 -9.39 -13.59
N ILE A 361 20.71 -8.26 -13.98
CA ILE A 361 20.54 -7.11 -13.08
C ILE A 361 19.13 -7.09 -12.49
N GLY A 362 18.10 -6.89 -13.31
CA GLY A 362 16.71 -6.75 -12.83
C GLY A 362 16.24 -7.95 -12.02
N LYS A 363 16.44 -9.15 -12.55
CA LYS A 363 16.06 -10.42 -11.90
C LYS A 363 17.08 -10.87 -10.85
N GLU A 364 18.27 -11.27 -11.27
CA GLU A 364 19.20 -11.97 -10.38
C GLU A 364 19.86 -11.03 -9.34
N LEU A 365 20.38 -9.88 -9.74
CA LEU A 365 21.06 -8.98 -8.81
C LEU A 365 20.10 -8.27 -7.86
N ILE A 366 19.05 -7.66 -8.41
CA ILE A 366 18.16 -6.78 -7.65
C ILE A 366 17.05 -7.59 -6.98
N SER A 367 16.25 -8.33 -7.74
CA SER A 367 15.07 -9.02 -7.15
C SER A 367 15.49 -10.12 -6.19
N HIS A 368 16.29 -11.09 -6.65
CA HIS A 368 16.84 -12.11 -5.75
C HIS A 368 17.86 -11.56 -4.76
N GLY A 369 18.46 -10.39 -5.01
CA GLY A 369 19.28 -9.71 -4.01
C GLY A 369 18.44 -9.25 -2.81
N ILE A 370 17.30 -8.60 -3.07
CA ILE A 370 16.33 -8.23 -2.03
C ILE A 370 15.79 -9.48 -1.33
N ASP A 371 15.45 -10.53 -2.07
CA ASP A 371 14.92 -11.76 -1.46
C ASP A 371 15.97 -12.47 -0.59
N ASN A 372 17.18 -12.68 -1.11
CA ASN A 372 18.24 -13.37 -0.38
C ASN A 372 18.76 -12.58 0.83
N ALA A 373 18.81 -11.24 0.75
CA ALA A 373 19.15 -10.39 1.89
C ALA A 373 18.15 -10.55 3.04
N ASN A 374 16.85 -10.66 2.71
CA ASN A 374 15.80 -10.95 3.68
C ASN A 374 15.85 -12.38 4.25
N TYR A 375 16.48 -13.33 3.53
CA TYR A 375 16.79 -14.67 4.05
C TYR A 375 18.13 -14.76 4.79
N GLY A 376 18.90 -13.67 4.85
CA GLY A 376 20.20 -13.61 5.52
C GLY A 376 21.30 -14.38 4.80
N ILE A 377 21.18 -14.59 3.50
CA ILE A 377 22.24 -15.18 2.67
C ILE A 377 23.15 -14.03 2.23
N ASN A 378 24.41 -14.01 2.64
CA ASN A 378 25.28 -12.86 2.34
C ASN A 378 25.81 -12.84 0.89
N SER A 379 26.01 -14.03 0.29
CA SER A 379 26.55 -14.13 -1.08
C SER A 379 26.09 -15.39 -1.81
N SER A 380 26.10 -15.33 -3.14
CA SER A 380 25.71 -16.42 -4.03
C SER A 380 26.44 -16.35 -5.38
N ALA A 381 26.19 -17.29 -6.29
CA ALA A 381 26.67 -17.20 -7.66
C ALA A 381 26.16 -15.92 -8.35
N GLY A 382 27.01 -15.30 -9.19
CA GLY A 382 26.65 -14.10 -9.96
C GLY A 382 25.72 -14.38 -11.14
N GLU A 383 25.53 -15.64 -11.51
CA GLU A 383 24.62 -16.06 -12.57
C GLU A 383 23.73 -17.22 -12.12
N GLY A 384 22.47 -17.16 -12.56
CA GLY A 384 21.47 -18.18 -12.29
C GLY A 384 20.63 -17.89 -11.04
N GLU A 385 19.48 -18.56 -10.99
CA GLU A 385 18.42 -18.32 -10.00
C GLU A 385 18.38 -19.39 -8.90
N GLY A 386 19.15 -20.48 -9.05
CA GLY A 386 19.09 -21.65 -8.15
C GLY A 386 19.60 -21.43 -6.73
N SER A 387 20.25 -20.30 -6.45
CA SER A 387 20.69 -19.95 -5.09
C SER A 387 19.59 -19.37 -4.20
N HIS A 388 18.46 -18.96 -4.79
CA HIS A 388 17.33 -18.42 -4.03
C HIS A 388 16.51 -19.57 -3.42
N PRO A 389 16.32 -19.62 -2.09
CA PRO A 389 15.73 -20.79 -1.42
C PRO A 389 14.20 -20.82 -1.47
N PHE A 390 13.55 -19.66 -1.67
CA PHE A 390 12.10 -19.47 -1.75
C PHE A 390 11.28 -20.18 -0.66
N VAL A 391 11.76 -20.16 0.60
CA VAL A 391 11.12 -20.84 1.74
C VAL A 391 9.83 -20.14 2.21
N VAL A 392 9.79 -18.81 2.11
CA VAL A 392 8.60 -17.97 2.36
C VAL A 392 7.99 -17.58 1.02
N ALA A 393 6.67 -17.31 0.98
CA ALA A 393 6.01 -16.64 -0.14
C ALA A 393 6.40 -15.15 -0.18
N GLN A 394 7.70 -14.90 -0.41
CA GLN A 394 8.28 -13.59 -0.62
C GLN A 394 8.57 -13.41 -2.11
N LEU A 395 8.13 -12.29 -2.65
CA LEU A 395 8.31 -11.93 -4.05
C LEU A 395 8.92 -10.52 -4.12
N THR A 396 9.78 -10.28 -5.09
CA THR A 396 10.19 -8.95 -5.51
C THR A 396 9.64 -8.67 -6.91
N ALA A 397 8.65 -7.78 -6.96
CA ALA A 397 8.10 -7.24 -8.19
C ALA A 397 8.88 -6.02 -8.63
N HIS A 398 9.28 -5.97 -9.89
CA HIS A 398 9.97 -4.84 -10.45
C HIS A 398 9.40 -4.42 -11.80
N ASN A 399 9.40 -3.11 -12.00
CA ASN A 399 9.42 -2.55 -13.34
C ASN A 399 10.89 -2.40 -13.75
N SER A 400 11.23 -2.76 -14.97
CA SER A 400 12.58 -2.52 -15.46
C SER A 400 12.59 -2.05 -16.92
N ARG A 401 13.53 -1.17 -17.22
CA ARG A 401 13.89 -0.81 -18.59
C ARG A 401 15.40 -0.62 -18.71
N GLY A 402 15.93 -0.96 -19.87
CA GLY A 402 17.36 -0.85 -20.15
C GLY A 402 17.64 -0.23 -21.51
N LYS A 403 18.81 0.40 -21.67
CA LYS A 403 19.31 0.81 -22.99
C LYS A 403 20.16 -0.32 -23.59
N TYR A 404 19.75 -0.81 -24.76
CA TYR A 404 20.34 -1.95 -25.48
C TYR A 404 20.80 -1.52 -26.88
N ALA A 405 21.42 -2.43 -27.63
CA ALA A 405 21.82 -2.21 -29.02
C ALA A 405 20.64 -1.81 -29.93
N ASN A 406 19.43 -2.25 -29.60
CA ASN A 406 18.17 -1.91 -30.28
C ASN A 406 17.38 -0.78 -29.58
N GLY A 407 18.03 0.06 -28.77
CA GLY A 407 17.43 1.22 -28.10
C GLY A 407 16.95 0.93 -26.68
N VAL A 408 16.16 1.84 -26.11
CA VAL A 408 15.59 1.67 -24.76
C VAL A 408 14.43 0.67 -24.83
N GLN A 409 14.55 -0.42 -24.10
CA GLN A 409 13.58 -1.52 -24.08
C GLN A 409 12.94 -1.63 -22.69
N VAL A 410 11.63 -1.80 -22.67
CA VAL A 410 10.84 -2.08 -21.47
C VAL A 410 10.69 -3.59 -21.31
N HIS A 411 10.75 -4.05 -20.08
CA HIS A 411 10.69 -5.46 -19.71
C HIS A 411 9.37 -5.77 -19.00
N GLY A 412 8.72 -6.88 -19.33
CA GLY A 412 7.51 -7.35 -18.63
C GLY A 412 7.23 -8.83 -18.86
N GLY A 413 6.03 -9.25 -18.49
CA GLY A 413 5.44 -10.54 -18.81
C GLY A 413 6.25 -11.76 -18.38
N SER A 414 6.94 -11.71 -17.24
CA SER A 414 7.51 -12.92 -16.65
C SER A 414 7.52 -12.90 -15.13
N GLY A 415 7.19 -14.02 -14.51
CA GLY A 415 7.34 -14.24 -13.08
C GLY A 415 7.70 -15.69 -12.75
N GLY A 416 8.13 -15.90 -11.51
CA GLY A 416 8.48 -17.21 -10.98
C GLY A 416 9.63 -17.13 -9.98
N GLY A 417 9.68 -18.10 -9.06
CA GLY A 417 10.81 -18.26 -8.14
C GLY A 417 11.10 -17.04 -7.27
N GLY A 418 10.09 -16.26 -6.88
CA GLY A 418 10.23 -15.02 -6.09
C GLY A 418 10.33 -13.75 -6.92
N ILE A 419 10.31 -13.81 -8.26
CA ILE A 419 10.49 -12.62 -9.11
C ILE A 419 9.21 -12.31 -9.87
N VAL A 420 8.91 -11.03 -10.07
CA VAL A 420 7.85 -10.54 -10.96
C VAL A 420 8.39 -9.40 -11.81
N THR A 421 8.49 -9.56 -13.12
CA THR A 421 8.93 -8.52 -14.06
C THR A 421 7.72 -7.97 -14.79
N LEU A 422 7.40 -6.71 -14.55
CA LEU A 422 6.15 -6.08 -14.98
C LEU A 422 6.39 -4.91 -15.95
N ASP A 423 5.62 -4.92 -17.05
CA ASP A 423 5.34 -3.75 -17.86
C ASP A 423 4.05 -3.08 -17.34
N ASP A 424 2.90 -3.75 -17.43
CA ASP A 424 1.67 -3.29 -16.78
C ASP A 424 1.58 -3.85 -15.36
N SER A 425 1.73 -2.96 -14.37
CA SER A 425 1.68 -3.34 -12.96
C SER A 425 0.26 -3.54 -12.39
N LEU A 426 -0.78 -3.32 -13.20
CA LEU A 426 -2.19 -3.55 -12.83
C LEU A 426 -2.81 -4.52 -13.85
N GLY A 427 -4.04 -4.97 -13.61
CA GLY A 427 -4.74 -5.83 -14.55
C GLY A 427 -4.18 -7.24 -14.60
N ASN A 428 -4.26 -7.86 -15.78
CA ASN A 428 -3.95 -9.28 -15.92
C ASN A 428 -2.47 -9.59 -15.88
N GLU A 429 -1.59 -8.72 -16.37
CA GLU A 429 -0.14 -8.99 -16.33
C GLU A 429 0.30 -9.18 -14.88
N PHE A 430 -0.10 -8.28 -13.97
CA PHE A 430 0.18 -8.45 -12.55
C PHE A 430 -0.34 -9.78 -11.99
N SER A 431 -1.63 -10.09 -12.18
CA SER A 431 -2.20 -11.36 -11.70
C SER A 431 -1.52 -12.58 -12.34
N HIS A 432 -1.14 -12.52 -13.62
CA HIS A 432 -0.52 -13.62 -14.34
C HIS A 432 0.91 -13.89 -13.83
N GLU A 433 1.73 -12.84 -13.74
CA GLU A 433 3.14 -12.99 -13.35
C GLU A 433 3.30 -13.30 -11.85
N VAL A 434 2.43 -12.75 -11.01
CA VAL A 434 2.34 -13.20 -9.61
C VAL A 434 1.78 -14.63 -9.53
N GLY A 435 0.83 -14.98 -10.39
CA GLY A 435 0.29 -16.33 -10.52
C GLY A 435 1.35 -17.41 -10.76
N HIS A 436 2.33 -17.13 -11.63
CA HIS A 436 3.46 -18.03 -11.85
C HIS A 436 4.28 -18.31 -10.58
N ASN A 437 4.39 -17.34 -9.67
CA ASN A 437 5.08 -17.54 -8.39
C ASN A 437 4.34 -18.49 -7.45
N PHE A 438 3.02 -18.62 -7.60
CA PHE A 438 2.20 -19.58 -6.86
C PHE A 438 2.28 -21.01 -7.43
N GLY A 439 3.10 -21.23 -8.46
CA GLY A 439 3.24 -22.52 -9.15
C GLY A 439 2.18 -22.76 -10.22
N LEU A 440 1.46 -21.73 -10.66
CA LEU A 440 0.50 -21.85 -11.76
C LEU A 440 1.23 -21.85 -13.12
N GLY A 441 0.82 -22.75 -14.00
CA GLY A 441 1.14 -22.69 -15.43
C GLY A 441 0.11 -21.88 -16.21
N HIS A 442 0.17 -21.91 -17.54
CA HIS A 442 -0.88 -21.35 -18.40
C HIS A 442 -2.05 -22.31 -18.54
N TYR A 443 -3.26 -21.77 -18.72
CA TYR A 443 -4.50 -22.53 -18.98
C TYR A 443 -4.70 -23.70 -17.99
N VAL A 444 -4.57 -23.39 -16.69
CA VAL A 444 -4.59 -24.38 -15.61
C VAL A 444 -5.88 -25.21 -15.66
N ASP A 445 -5.72 -26.52 -15.82
CA ASP A 445 -6.79 -27.51 -16.00
C ASP A 445 -7.77 -27.23 -17.17
N GLY A 446 -7.30 -26.54 -18.23
CA GLY A 446 -8.05 -26.26 -19.46
C GLY A 446 -9.37 -25.52 -19.19
N PHE A 447 -10.38 -25.74 -20.03
CA PHE A 447 -11.71 -25.13 -19.87
C PHE A 447 -12.31 -25.28 -18.46
N ARG A 448 -12.14 -26.45 -17.84
CA ARG A 448 -12.71 -26.78 -16.52
C ARG A 448 -12.13 -25.91 -15.41
N GLY A 449 -10.86 -25.54 -15.49
CA GLY A 449 -10.19 -24.72 -14.49
C GLY A 449 -10.08 -23.25 -14.88
N SER A 450 -10.06 -22.91 -16.18
CA SER A 450 -9.63 -21.60 -16.66
C SER A 450 -10.77 -20.65 -17.09
N VAL A 451 -12.00 -21.13 -17.16
CA VAL A 451 -13.19 -20.30 -17.48
C VAL A 451 -14.04 -20.14 -16.23
N HIS A 452 -14.48 -18.92 -15.92
CA HIS A 452 -15.46 -18.67 -14.86
C HIS A 452 -16.84 -19.17 -15.28
N ARG A 453 -17.61 -19.74 -14.34
CA ARG A 453 -18.80 -20.53 -14.68
C ARG A 453 -20.07 -20.03 -13.97
N SER A 454 -21.23 -20.45 -14.48
CA SER A 454 -22.54 -20.26 -13.84
C SER A 454 -22.70 -21.16 -12.60
N ALA A 455 -23.60 -20.79 -11.67
CA ALA A 455 -23.72 -21.41 -10.34
C ALA A 455 -24.01 -22.93 -10.36
N ASP A 456 -24.65 -23.44 -11.40
CA ASP A 456 -24.96 -24.85 -11.60
C ASP A 456 -23.70 -25.68 -11.92
N GLN A 457 -22.65 -25.05 -12.43
CA GLN A 457 -21.42 -25.69 -12.90
C GLN A 457 -20.34 -25.80 -11.80
N LEU A 458 -19.32 -26.62 -12.06
CA LEU A 458 -18.06 -26.62 -11.29
C LEU A 458 -17.27 -25.33 -11.61
N ASN A 459 -16.28 -24.98 -10.79
CA ASN A 459 -15.44 -23.81 -10.98
C ASN A 459 -16.23 -22.47 -11.01
N SER A 460 -17.40 -22.44 -10.36
CA SER A 460 -18.23 -21.25 -10.21
C SER A 460 -18.01 -20.63 -8.84
N SER A 461 -17.82 -19.30 -8.82
CA SER A 461 -17.84 -18.48 -7.61
C SER A 461 -17.92 -16.99 -7.98
N TRP A 462 -18.35 -16.15 -7.05
CA TRP A 462 -18.14 -14.69 -7.11
C TRP A 462 -17.03 -14.30 -6.14
N GLY A 463 -16.27 -13.25 -6.47
CA GLY A 463 -15.33 -12.63 -5.55
C GLY A 463 -16.07 -11.92 -4.40
N TRP A 464 -15.35 -11.62 -3.33
CA TRP A 464 -15.85 -10.85 -2.19
C TRP A 464 -14.88 -9.73 -1.85
N ASP A 465 -15.37 -8.50 -1.83
CA ASP A 465 -14.63 -7.36 -1.30
C ASP A 465 -15.08 -7.13 0.15
N SER A 466 -14.26 -7.57 1.10
CA SER A 466 -14.59 -7.52 2.53
C SER A 466 -14.59 -6.11 3.11
N ASP A 467 -13.96 -5.16 2.43
CA ASP A 467 -13.82 -3.79 2.94
C ASP A 467 -14.92 -2.90 2.37
N LYS A 468 -15.37 -3.18 1.14
CA LYS A 468 -16.54 -2.54 0.52
C LYS A 468 -17.86 -3.23 0.87
N HIS A 469 -17.81 -4.40 1.51
CA HIS A 469 -18.96 -5.27 1.78
C HIS A 469 -19.81 -5.54 0.53
N ARG A 470 -19.16 -5.89 -0.58
CA ARG A 470 -19.82 -6.11 -1.89
C ARG A 470 -19.30 -7.36 -2.57
N PHE A 471 -20.19 -8.06 -3.27
CA PHE A 471 -19.79 -9.17 -4.14
C PHE A 471 -19.19 -8.66 -5.46
N ILE A 472 -18.21 -9.39 -5.97
CA ILE A 472 -17.59 -9.18 -7.29
C ILE A 472 -18.08 -10.27 -8.23
N PRO A 473 -19.08 -10.00 -9.11
CA PRO A 473 -19.57 -11.00 -10.04
C PRO A 473 -18.46 -11.50 -10.97
N ASN A 474 -18.51 -12.78 -11.35
CA ASN A 474 -17.52 -13.42 -12.23
C ASN A 474 -17.81 -13.25 -13.74
N PHE A 475 -18.60 -12.24 -14.09
CA PHE A 475 -18.96 -11.86 -15.45
C PHE A 475 -18.94 -10.34 -15.60
N SER A 476 -18.78 -9.86 -16.84
CA SER A 476 -18.74 -8.43 -17.16
C SER A 476 -20.05 -7.72 -16.80
N PRO A 477 -20.03 -6.44 -16.38
CA PRO A 477 -21.26 -5.65 -16.20
C PRO A 477 -21.96 -5.28 -17.51
N THR A 478 -21.37 -5.61 -18.67
CA THR A 478 -21.89 -5.26 -20.00
C THR A 478 -22.55 -6.46 -20.65
N ARG A 479 -23.71 -6.24 -21.29
CA ARG A 479 -24.43 -7.26 -22.06
C ARG A 479 -23.90 -7.32 -23.48
N THR A 480 -23.07 -8.31 -23.79
CA THR A 480 -22.53 -8.56 -25.14
C THR A 480 -23.17 -9.79 -25.81
N ASN A 481 -23.83 -10.66 -25.03
CA ASN A 481 -24.32 -11.98 -25.43
C ASN A 481 -23.22 -12.92 -25.96
N GLU A 482 -21.97 -12.64 -25.65
CA GLU A 482 -20.85 -13.52 -26.03
C GLU A 482 -20.66 -14.65 -25.01
N ASP A 483 -20.37 -15.83 -25.53
CA ASP A 483 -19.91 -16.98 -24.74
C ASP A 483 -18.45 -16.78 -24.29
N ALA A 484 -18.08 -17.41 -23.17
CA ALA A 484 -16.68 -17.56 -22.77
C ALA A 484 -16.20 -18.97 -23.16
N CYS A 485 -15.31 -19.07 -24.14
CA CYS A 485 -14.90 -20.33 -24.75
C CYS A 485 -13.40 -20.59 -24.61
N LEU A 486 -13.04 -21.83 -24.32
CA LEU A 486 -11.66 -22.34 -24.31
C LEU A 486 -11.68 -23.80 -24.77
N ASP A 487 -10.70 -24.18 -25.60
CA ASP A 487 -10.55 -25.55 -26.13
C ASP A 487 -11.83 -26.16 -26.76
N GLY A 488 -12.59 -25.33 -27.48
CA GLY A 488 -13.82 -25.76 -28.16
C GLY A 488 -15.04 -25.97 -27.23
N GLN A 489 -14.90 -25.73 -25.93
CA GLN A 489 -16.00 -25.70 -24.96
C GLN A 489 -16.35 -24.27 -24.60
N CYS A 490 -17.62 -24.01 -24.26
CA CYS A 490 -18.13 -22.66 -24.01
C CYS A 490 -19.02 -22.59 -22.76
N GLN A 491 -18.93 -21.46 -22.05
CA GLN A 491 -19.86 -21.01 -21.02
C GLN A 491 -20.79 -19.96 -21.64
N PRO A 492 -22.10 -20.24 -21.76
CA PRO A 492 -23.08 -19.24 -22.16
C PRO A 492 -23.14 -18.06 -21.18
N PRO A 493 -23.46 -16.83 -21.64
CA PRO A 493 -23.52 -15.64 -20.79
C PRO A 493 -24.69 -15.67 -19.80
N PHE A 494 -24.53 -14.98 -18.65
CA PHE A 494 -25.60 -14.77 -17.66
C PHE A 494 -26.41 -13.51 -18.00
N ASP A 495 -27.67 -13.67 -18.43
CA ASP A 495 -28.51 -12.55 -18.93
C ASP A 495 -27.76 -11.66 -19.97
N GLY A 496 -27.05 -12.32 -20.89
CA GLY A 496 -26.25 -11.65 -21.92
C GLY A 496 -24.91 -11.08 -21.43
N ARG A 497 -24.54 -11.25 -20.16
CA ARG A 497 -23.23 -10.85 -19.61
C ARG A 497 -22.21 -11.98 -19.73
N LYS A 498 -21.12 -11.70 -20.42
CA LYS A 498 -20.04 -12.66 -20.67
C LYS A 498 -19.28 -12.98 -19.38
N PHE A 499 -19.04 -14.27 -19.12
CA PHE A 499 -18.19 -14.74 -18.03
C PHE A 499 -16.70 -14.40 -18.24
N GLY A 500 -15.97 -14.25 -17.14
CA GLY A 500 -14.53 -14.02 -17.16
C GLY A 500 -13.69 -15.27 -17.47
N TYR A 501 -12.39 -15.05 -17.58
CA TYR A 501 -11.39 -16.11 -17.62
C TYR A 501 -10.42 -15.98 -16.44
N ASP A 502 -9.77 -17.08 -16.11
CA ASP A 502 -8.67 -17.10 -15.16
C ASP A 502 -7.50 -16.19 -15.59
N ALA A 503 -6.75 -15.68 -14.61
CA ALA A 503 -5.58 -14.85 -14.86
C ALA A 503 -4.52 -15.54 -15.73
N MET A 504 -4.47 -16.87 -15.68
CA MET A 504 -3.53 -17.70 -16.45
C MET A 504 -4.04 -18.10 -17.84
N ALA A 505 -5.19 -17.58 -18.27
CA ALA A 505 -5.85 -17.96 -19.52
C ALA A 505 -6.38 -16.75 -20.32
N GLY A 506 -5.67 -15.62 -20.23
CA GLY A 506 -6.04 -14.39 -20.94
C GLY A 506 -7.23 -13.66 -20.32
N GLY A 507 -7.47 -13.84 -19.01
CA GLY A 507 -8.46 -13.06 -18.27
C GLY A 507 -8.14 -11.58 -18.21
N SER A 508 -9.09 -10.82 -17.67
CA SER A 508 -8.95 -9.39 -17.43
C SER A 508 -9.83 -9.00 -16.23
N PRO A 509 -9.54 -7.87 -15.57
CA PRO A 509 -10.47 -7.27 -14.60
C PRO A 509 -11.87 -7.11 -15.22
N LEU A 510 -12.90 -7.42 -14.45
CA LEU A 510 -14.28 -7.44 -14.95
C LEU A 510 -14.94 -6.05 -14.95
N SER A 511 -14.47 -5.16 -14.08
CA SER A 511 -14.88 -3.75 -14.00
C SER A 511 -13.78 -2.91 -13.35
N GLY A 512 -13.98 -1.60 -13.25
CA GLY A 512 -13.07 -0.71 -12.52
C GLY A 512 -13.15 -0.85 -10.99
N ALA A 513 -14.08 -1.65 -10.44
CA ALA A 513 -14.25 -1.79 -8.99
C ALA A 513 -13.13 -2.59 -8.31
N ASN A 514 -12.51 -3.50 -9.07
CA ASN A 514 -11.29 -4.21 -8.72
C ASN A 514 -10.44 -4.34 -9.99
N ARG A 515 -9.22 -3.80 -9.98
CA ARG A 515 -8.36 -3.67 -11.16
C ARG A 515 -7.49 -4.90 -11.41
N PHE A 516 -7.74 -6.01 -10.73
CA PHE A 516 -7.04 -7.28 -10.95
C PHE A 516 -7.98 -8.34 -11.50
N THR A 517 -7.40 -9.28 -12.25
CA THR A 517 -8.16 -10.41 -12.77
C THR A 517 -8.53 -11.34 -11.61
N LEU A 518 -9.82 -11.66 -11.49
CA LEU A 518 -10.32 -12.61 -10.52
C LEU A 518 -9.84 -14.02 -10.88
N TYR A 519 -9.07 -14.66 -10.00
CA TYR A 519 -8.71 -16.07 -10.15
C TYR A 519 -9.96 -16.94 -10.09
N THR A 520 -9.98 -18.00 -10.89
CA THR A 520 -11.02 -19.03 -10.80
C THR A 520 -10.88 -19.83 -9.50
N PRO A 521 -11.95 -20.49 -9.02
CA PRO A 521 -11.86 -21.39 -7.87
C PRO A 521 -10.73 -22.42 -7.95
N ASN A 522 -10.51 -23.00 -9.12
CA ASN A 522 -9.44 -23.97 -9.34
C ASN A 522 -8.05 -23.37 -9.07
N SER A 523 -7.75 -22.22 -9.66
CA SER A 523 -6.50 -21.50 -9.42
C SER A 523 -6.40 -21.02 -7.96
N ALA A 524 -7.47 -20.46 -7.40
CA ALA A 524 -7.50 -20.01 -6.00
C ALA A 524 -7.18 -21.16 -5.02
N ALA A 525 -7.70 -22.37 -5.26
CA ALA A 525 -7.38 -23.55 -4.45
C ALA A 525 -5.89 -23.96 -4.56
N ILE A 526 -5.27 -23.79 -5.73
CA ILE A 526 -3.84 -24.05 -5.91
C ILE A 526 -3.01 -22.98 -5.19
N ILE A 527 -3.39 -21.70 -5.32
CA ILE A 527 -2.75 -20.57 -4.62
C ILE A 527 -2.83 -20.78 -3.11
N GLN A 528 -3.98 -21.19 -2.58
CA GLN A 528 -4.13 -21.47 -1.14
C GLN A 528 -3.14 -22.55 -0.69
N ARG A 529 -3.08 -23.69 -1.38
CA ARG A 529 -2.12 -24.77 -1.04
C ARG A 529 -0.67 -24.31 -1.15
N PHE A 530 -0.36 -23.46 -2.12
CA PHE A 530 0.97 -22.86 -2.24
C PHE A 530 1.30 -22.04 -0.98
N LEU A 531 0.41 -21.15 -0.55
CA LEU A 531 0.64 -20.31 0.63
C LEU A 531 0.75 -21.15 1.90
N GLU A 532 -0.08 -22.18 2.06
CA GLU A 532 0.00 -23.13 3.19
C GLU A 532 1.30 -23.93 3.19
N SER A 533 1.91 -24.17 2.02
CA SER A 533 3.16 -24.91 1.90
C SER A 533 4.39 -24.11 2.32
N LYS A 534 4.28 -22.77 2.40
CA LYS A 534 5.40 -21.86 2.68
C LYS A 534 5.54 -21.60 4.17
N ALA A 535 6.77 -21.32 4.59
CA ALA A 535 7.01 -20.70 5.88
C ALA A 535 6.58 -19.22 5.84
N VAL A 536 6.53 -18.58 7.00
CA VAL A 536 6.30 -17.14 7.17
C VAL A 536 7.38 -16.58 8.08
N PHE A 537 7.77 -15.32 7.86
CA PHE A 537 8.58 -14.59 8.85
C PHE A 537 7.72 -14.32 10.09
N ASP A 538 8.24 -14.66 11.27
CA ASP A 538 7.49 -14.61 12.51
C ASP A 538 8.39 -14.18 13.67
N ALA A 539 8.22 -12.94 14.10
CA ALA A 539 8.97 -12.33 15.20
C ALA A 539 8.71 -13.03 16.55
N ASN A 540 7.54 -13.64 16.72
CA ASN A 540 7.14 -14.34 17.95
C ASN A 540 7.62 -15.80 17.98
N SER A 541 8.09 -16.33 16.85
CA SER A 541 8.70 -17.65 16.78
C SER A 541 10.13 -17.65 17.33
N ALA A 542 10.46 -18.66 18.14
CA ALA A 542 11.82 -18.88 18.64
C ALA A 542 12.87 -18.95 17.51
N THR A 543 12.46 -19.43 16.33
CA THR A 543 13.31 -19.58 15.14
C THR A 543 13.28 -18.37 14.19
N GLY A 544 12.41 -17.39 14.44
CA GLY A 544 12.15 -16.26 13.54
C GLY A 544 11.24 -16.61 12.35
N PHE A 545 10.81 -17.87 12.23
CA PHE A 545 9.91 -18.32 11.18
C PHE A 545 8.88 -19.30 11.74
N SER A 546 7.72 -19.35 11.11
CA SER A 546 6.70 -20.37 11.41
C SER A 546 6.24 -21.03 10.12
N LYS A 547 5.80 -22.28 10.19
CA LYS A 547 5.27 -23.02 9.05
C LYS A 547 4.06 -23.85 9.47
N TRP A 548 3.09 -23.94 8.57
CA TRP A 548 1.89 -24.73 8.81
C TRP A 548 2.21 -26.22 8.89
N ASN A 549 1.71 -26.86 9.95
CA ASN A 549 1.67 -28.30 10.08
C ASN A 549 0.21 -28.77 9.93
N SER A 550 -0.10 -29.41 8.80
CA SER A 550 -1.46 -29.89 8.51
C SER A 550 -1.91 -31.05 9.40
N ALA A 551 -1.00 -31.77 10.05
CA ALA A 551 -1.35 -32.87 10.95
C ALA A 551 -1.83 -32.35 12.31
N THR A 552 -1.27 -31.24 12.78
CA THR A 552 -1.66 -30.59 14.05
C THR A 552 -2.60 -29.41 13.86
N ALA A 553 -2.78 -28.96 12.61
CA ALA A 553 -3.54 -27.79 12.20
C ALA A 553 -3.08 -26.51 12.92
N ARG A 554 -1.77 -26.29 13.00
CA ARG A 554 -1.15 -25.14 13.69
C ARG A 554 0.05 -24.60 12.91
N MET A 555 0.37 -23.33 13.15
CA MET A 555 1.67 -22.77 12.80
C MET A 555 2.68 -23.23 13.85
N GLU A 556 3.78 -23.83 13.41
CA GLU A 556 4.86 -24.34 14.27
C GLU A 556 6.20 -23.71 13.88
N PRO A 557 7.17 -23.58 14.81
CA PRO A 557 8.47 -22.99 14.50
C PRO A 557 9.18 -23.69 13.32
N TYR A 558 9.69 -22.90 12.37
CA TYR A 558 10.40 -23.40 11.20
C TYR A 558 11.89 -23.00 11.25
N GLN A 559 12.78 -24.00 11.30
CA GLN A 559 14.21 -23.72 11.36
C GLN A 559 14.77 -23.42 9.96
N HIS A 560 14.87 -22.13 9.62
CA HIS A 560 15.56 -21.68 8.41
C HIS A 560 17.07 -21.93 8.50
N THR A 561 17.65 -22.40 7.40
CA THR A 561 19.07 -22.72 7.31
C THR A 561 19.68 -22.21 6.01
N ILE A 562 20.94 -21.78 6.08
CA ILE A 562 21.76 -21.37 4.93
C ILE A 562 23.03 -22.22 4.88
N GLU A 563 23.71 -22.26 3.74
CA GLU A 563 25.05 -22.87 3.68
C GLU A 563 26.04 -21.98 4.48
N GLY A 564 26.57 -22.50 5.59
CA GLY A 564 27.52 -21.80 6.46
C GLY A 564 28.95 -22.30 6.36
N ILE A 565 29.16 -23.49 5.77
CA ILE A 565 30.48 -24.04 5.47
C ILE A 565 30.61 -24.20 3.96
N GLU A 566 31.54 -23.46 3.36
CA GLU A 566 31.87 -23.60 1.94
C GLU A 566 32.40 -25.00 1.66
N LYS A 567 31.85 -25.66 0.63
CA LYS A 567 32.22 -27.02 0.25
C LYS A 567 32.63 -27.13 -1.22
N VAL A 568 33.53 -28.06 -1.50
CA VAL A 568 33.94 -28.44 -2.87
C VAL A 568 34.04 -29.94 -3.00
N ASP A 569 33.58 -30.48 -4.14
CA ASP A 569 33.94 -31.84 -4.54
C ASP A 569 35.33 -31.79 -5.21
N ALA A 570 36.36 -32.31 -4.53
CA ALA A 570 37.73 -32.32 -5.05
C ALA A 570 37.82 -33.04 -6.40
N PRO A 571 38.51 -32.45 -7.39
CA PRO A 571 38.84 -33.17 -8.62
C PRO A 571 39.91 -34.23 -8.33
N MET A 572 39.90 -35.32 -9.08
CA MET A 572 40.71 -36.51 -8.75
C MET A 572 42.22 -36.27 -8.87
N ASP A 573 42.63 -35.28 -9.64
CA ASP A 573 44.01 -34.82 -9.82
C ASP A 573 44.50 -33.87 -8.71
N ALA A 574 43.59 -33.31 -7.90
CA ALA A 574 43.93 -32.44 -6.77
C ALA A 574 44.14 -33.20 -5.44
N LEU A 575 44.12 -34.54 -5.43
CA LEU A 575 44.18 -35.36 -4.21
C LEU A 575 45.61 -35.58 -3.66
N SER A 576 46.56 -34.74 -4.10
CA SER A 576 47.89 -34.61 -3.51
C SER A 576 47.86 -33.71 -2.26
N GLU A 577 48.91 -33.75 -1.45
CA GLU A 577 49.03 -32.90 -0.26
C GLU A 577 48.93 -31.41 -0.60
N ALA A 578 49.65 -30.97 -1.65
CA ALA A 578 49.59 -29.59 -2.13
C ALA A 578 48.19 -29.22 -2.68
N GLY A 579 47.56 -30.11 -3.45
CA GLY A 579 46.24 -29.88 -4.03
C GLY A 579 45.14 -29.78 -2.98
N LEU A 580 45.11 -30.71 -2.01
CA LEU A 580 44.17 -30.65 -0.90
C LEU A 580 44.45 -29.46 0.03
N SER A 581 45.72 -29.08 0.24
CA SER A 581 46.05 -27.87 1.00
C SER A 581 45.52 -26.60 0.32
N ALA A 582 45.61 -26.51 -1.02
CA ALA A 582 45.05 -25.39 -1.77
C ALA A 582 43.52 -25.34 -1.65
N LEU A 583 42.84 -26.48 -1.78
CA LEU A 583 41.38 -26.55 -1.60
C LEU A 583 40.97 -26.22 -0.15
N LEU A 584 41.68 -26.72 0.85
CA LEU A 584 41.38 -26.46 2.27
C LEU A 584 41.68 -25.01 2.69
N ALA A 585 42.43 -24.24 1.89
CA ALA A 585 42.60 -22.81 2.12
C ALA A 585 41.31 -22.03 1.75
N ASP A 586 40.67 -22.41 0.64
CA ASP A 586 39.50 -21.72 0.12
C ASP A 586 38.17 -22.29 0.66
N TYR A 587 38.10 -23.60 0.93
CA TYR A 587 36.88 -24.29 1.33
C TYR A 587 36.95 -24.80 2.78
N GLY A 588 35.87 -24.64 3.53
CA GLY A 588 35.74 -25.18 4.88
C GLY A 588 35.61 -26.71 4.89
N LEU A 589 35.00 -27.26 3.84
CA LEU A 589 34.84 -28.69 3.62
C LEU A 589 35.30 -29.12 2.22
N VAL A 590 36.27 -30.02 2.16
CA VAL A 590 36.64 -30.69 0.91
C VAL A 590 36.02 -32.08 0.90
N ARG A 591 35.22 -32.40 -0.11
CA ARG A 591 34.63 -33.72 -0.29
C ARG A 591 35.34 -34.46 -1.43
N VAL A 592 35.83 -35.66 -1.16
CA VAL A 592 36.43 -36.56 -2.15
C VAL A 592 35.39 -37.63 -2.49
N ALA A 593 34.63 -37.40 -3.55
CA ALA A 593 33.63 -38.34 -4.06
C ALA A 593 34.21 -39.20 -5.18
N MET A 594 34.21 -40.53 -5.01
CA MET A 594 34.75 -41.48 -5.97
C MET A 594 33.72 -42.53 -6.39
N TRP A 595 33.73 -42.94 -7.65
CA TRP A 595 32.90 -44.01 -8.21
C TRP A 595 33.59 -44.65 -9.42
N ASP A 596 33.01 -45.70 -10.00
CA ASP A 596 33.59 -46.36 -11.18
C ASP A 596 33.70 -45.37 -12.35
N GLY A 597 34.92 -45.06 -12.78
CA GLY A 597 35.21 -44.02 -13.79
C GLY A 597 35.64 -42.66 -13.23
N ARG A 598 35.52 -42.41 -11.92
CA ARG A 598 36.06 -41.24 -11.20
C ARG A 598 36.77 -41.71 -9.92
N TRP A 599 38.03 -42.10 -10.05
CA TRP A 599 38.80 -42.76 -8.99
C TRP A 599 40.28 -42.37 -9.04
N THR A 600 40.93 -42.31 -7.87
CA THR A 600 42.39 -42.25 -7.75
C THR A 600 42.89 -43.30 -6.77
N ARG A 601 44.14 -43.74 -6.93
CA ARG A 601 44.76 -44.73 -6.04
C ARG A 601 45.10 -44.14 -4.67
N ASP A 602 45.64 -42.92 -4.64
CA ASP A 602 46.28 -42.35 -3.45
C ASP A 602 45.62 -40.99 -3.10
N ILE A 603 45.23 -40.82 -1.84
CA ILE A 603 44.65 -39.58 -1.28
C ILE A 603 45.59 -39.13 -0.17
N ARG A 604 46.26 -37.99 -0.36
CA ARG A 604 47.30 -37.51 0.59
C ARG A 604 46.84 -36.25 1.31
N VAL A 605 46.37 -36.41 2.54
CA VAL A 605 45.86 -35.29 3.36
C VAL A 605 47.04 -34.48 3.91
N PRO A 606 47.01 -33.13 3.81
CA PRO A 606 48.08 -32.29 4.36
C PRO A 606 48.17 -32.43 5.88
N ILE A 607 49.36 -32.19 6.43
CA ILE A 607 49.58 -32.21 7.87
C ILE A 607 48.66 -31.18 8.56
N ALA A 608 48.04 -31.59 9.67
CA ALA A 608 47.23 -30.68 10.48
C ALA A 608 48.12 -29.56 11.09
N SER A 609 47.65 -28.32 10.98
CA SER A 609 48.41 -27.12 11.36
C SER A 609 47.46 -26.00 11.77
N ALA A 610 48.01 -24.91 12.32
CA ALA A 610 47.21 -23.73 12.64
C ALA A 610 46.41 -23.19 11.43
N ASP A 611 46.97 -23.32 10.22
CA ASP A 611 46.37 -22.79 8.98
C ASP A 611 45.13 -23.57 8.52
N ASN A 612 45.06 -24.87 8.82
CA ASN A 612 43.92 -25.72 8.47
C ASN A 612 43.07 -26.13 9.67
N ARG A 613 43.30 -25.54 10.86
CA ARG A 613 42.49 -25.78 12.05
C ARG A 613 41.03 -25.45 11.76
N GLY A 614 40.13 -26.39 12.08
CA GLY A 614 38.69 -26.30 11.83
C GLY A 614 38.27 -26.64 10.40
N ARG A 615 39.21 -26.87 9.46
CA ARG A 615 38.91 -27.34 8.11
C ARG A 615 38.61 -28.84 8.11
N SER A 616 37.80 -29.25 7.15
CA SER A 616 37.29 -30.61 7.11
C SER A 616 37.44 -31.30 5.76
N LEU A 617 37.54 -32.62 5.81
CA LEU A 617 37.65 -33.51 4.66
C LEU A 617 36.65 -34.66 4.78
N THR A 618 35.78 -34.86 3.80
CA THR A 618 34.89 -36.03 3.70
C THR A 618 35.34 -36.93 2.56
N ILE A 619 35.58 -38.21 2.82
CA ILE A 619 35.85 -39.22 1.78
C ILE A 619 34.56 -40.03 1.58
N ASP A 620 34.07 -40.09 0.35
CA ASP A 620 32.86 -40.84 -0.07
C ASP A 620 33.23 -41.76 -1.25
N HIS A 621 33.56 -43.02 -0.94
CA HIS A 621 34.19 -43.94 -1.89
C HIS A 621 33.24 -45.05 -2.36
N GLY A 622 32.70 -44.90 -3.57
CA GLY A 622 31.86 -45.89 -4.25
C GLY A 622 32.59 -46.74 -5.30
N ALA A 623 33.86 -46.47 -5.60
CA ALA A 623 34.59 -47.17 -6.66
C ALA A 623 34.91 -48.63 -6.30
N GLY A 624 34.96 -49.51 -7.31
CA GLY A 624 35.25 -50.93 -7.16
C GLY A 624 36.73 -51.23 -6.84
N TYR A 625 37.63 -50.33 -7.22
CA TYR A 625 39.05 -50.39 -6.82
C TYR A 625 39.26 -49.71 -5.46
N ASN A 626 40.12 -50.29 -4.62
CA ASN A 626 40.50 -49.71 -3.33
C ASN A 626 41.47 -48.53 -3.51
N SER A 627 41.36 -47.52 -2.65
CA SER A 627 42.31 -46.39 -2.55
C SER A 627 43.09 -46.46 -1.24
N ARG A 628 44.16 -45.66 -1.14
CA ARG A 628 44.99 -45.49 0.06
C ARG A 628 44.85 -44.05 0.55
N LEU A 629 44.35 -43.87 1.77
CA LEU A 629 44.28 -42.58 2.46
C LEU A 629 45.49 -42.42 3.37
N PHE A 630 46.31 -41.41 3.09
CA PHE A 630 47.44 -41.00 3.93
C PHE A 630 46.99 -39.83 4.81
N ILE A 631 46.82 -40.07 6.11
CA ILE A 631 46.31 -39.09 7.08
C ILE A 631 46.95 -39.32 8.46
N ASN A 632 47.33 -38.26 9.17
CA ASN A 632 48.03 -38.32 10.47
C ASN A 632 49.27 -39.24 10.48
N GLY A 633 50.04 -39.26 9.37
CA GLY A 633 51.20 -40.14 9.21
C GLY A 633 50.87 -41.63 9.11
N LYS A 634 49.59 -42.01 8.96
CA LYS A 634 49.13 -43.39 8.78
C LYS A 634 48.58 -43.60 7.37
N GLU A 635 48.66 -44.85 6.91
CA GLU A 635 48.03 -45.31 5.67
C GLU A 635 46.79 -46.15 6.01
N ILE A 636 45.64 -45.79 5.43
CA ILE A 636 44.36 -46.46 5.63
C ILE A 636 43.84 -46.94 4.27
N VAL A 637 43.45 -48.20 4.18
CA VAL A 637 42.79 -48.73 2.97
C VAL A 637 41.34 -48.26 2.92
N VAL A 638 40.96 -47.61 1.83
CA VAL A 638 39.62 -47.09 1.54
C VAL A 638 38.97 -48.00 0.50
N ASN A 639 37.92 -48.72 0.90
CA ASN A 639 37.18 -49.68 0.07
C ASN A 639 35.79 -49.15 -0.31
N ARG A 640 35.12 -49.83 -1.25
CA ARG A 640 33.73 -49.49 -1.65
C ARG A 640 32.81 -49.40 -0.43
N GLY A 641 32.10 -48.28 -0.30
CA GLY A 641 31.22 -47.96 0.82
C GLY A 641 31.89 -47.17 1.94
N PHE A 642 33.20 -46.88 1.85
CA PHE A 642 33.88 -46.04 2.85
C PHE A 642 33.35 -44.60 2.79
N LYS A 643 32.73 -44.16 3.88
CA LYS A 643 32.21 -42.80 4.04
C LYS A 643 32.56 -42.24 5.41
N LYS A 644 33.60 -41.41 5.47
CA LYS A 644 34.11 -40.82 6.73
C LYS A 644 34.44 -39.36 6.56
N SER A 645 34.30 -38.59 7.64
CA SER A 645 34.67 -37.17 7.71
C SER A 645 35.75 -36.95 8.75
N PHE A 646 36.65 -36.00 8.49
CA PHE A 646 37.75 -35.64 9.37
C PHE A 646 37.83 -34.13 9.50
N THR A 647 38.09 -33.61 10.70
CA THR A 647 38.32 -32.18 10.95
C THR A 647 39.67 -31.99 11.62
N SER A 648 40.46 -31.03 11.15
CA SER A 648 41.75 -30.69 11.76
C SER A 648 41.54 -29.91 13.06
N ASP A 649 42.14 -30.33 14.16
CA ASP A 649 42.21 -29.56 15.42
C ASP A 649 43.42 -28.60 15.47
N GLY A 650 44.21 -28.58 14.39
CA GLY A 650 45.46 -27.83 14.25
C GLY A 650 46.71 -28.60 14.65
N GLN A 651 46.58 -29.85 15.14
CA GLN A 651 47.66 -30.78 15.46
C GLN A 651 47.47 -32.14 14.80
N SER A 652 46.22 -32.60 14.65
CA SER A 652 45.83 -33.85 14.03
C SER A 652 44.47 -33.72 13.32
N TRP A 653 44.21 -34.63 12.38
CA TRP A 653 42.89 -34.80 11.76
C TRP A 653 42.05 -35.78 12.58
N VAL A 654 40.98 -35.29 13.18
CA VAL A 654 40.10 -36.07 14.05
C VAL A 654 38.91 -36.58 13.22
N GLU A 655 38.64 -37.89 13.27
CA GLU A 655 37.44 -38.45 12.65
C GLU A 655 36.19 -37.93 13.37
N VAL A 656 35.22 -37.43 12.59
CA VAL A 656 33.99 -36.83 13.08
C VAL A 656 32.77 -37.41 12.37
N SER A 657 31.60 -37.22 12.97
CA SER A 657 30.32 -37.46 12.30
C SER A 657 30.21 -36.68 10.98
N PRO A 658 29.34 -37.10 10.04
CA PRO A 658 29.09 -36.34 8.82
C PRO A 658 28.83 -34.86 9.11
N ILE A 659 29.52 -33.99 8.38
CA ILE A 659 29.51 -32.55 8.61
C ILE A 659 28.26 -31.98 7.96
N ASP A 660 27.40 -31.38 8.78
CA ASP A 660 26.32 -30.54 8.28
C ASP A 660 26.90 -29.18 7.87
N THR A 661 26.79 -28.86 6.58
CA THR A 661 27.26 -27.57 6.06
C THR A 661 26.25 -26.46 6.26
N LYS A 662 25.05 -26.80 6.71
CA LYS A 662 23.97 -25.85 6.95
C LYS A 662 24.06 -25.27 8.35
N VAL A 663 23.83 -23.97 8.45
CA VAL A 663 23.76 -23.23 9.72
C VAL A 663 22.40 -22.58 9.87
N VAL A 664 21.92 -22.52 11.11
CA VAL A 664 20.66 -21.84 11.44
C VAL A 664 20.80 -20.35 11.17
N ARG A 665 19.81 -19.76 10.52
CA ARG A 665 19.80 -18.33 10.20
C ARG A 665 18.47 -17.73 10.66
N LYS A 666 18.54 -16.81 11.62
CA LYS A 666 17.40 -16.14 12.25
C LYS A 666 17.59 -14.61 12.13
N PRO A 667 16.57 -13.85 11.70
CA PRO A 667 16.63 -12.39 11.74
C PRO A 667 16.80 -11.85 13.15
N GLU A 668 17.58 -10.80 13.30
CA GLU A 668 17.71 -10.03 14.54
C GLU A 668 16.56 -9.02 14.66
N GLN A 669 16.22 -8.34 13.57
CA GLN A 669 15.11 -7.40 13.51
C GLN A 669 14.12 -7.80 12.41
N PHE A 670 12.84 -7.51 12.67
CA PHE A 670 11.73 -7.89 11.81
C PHE A 670 10.98 -6.66 11.33
N GLY A 671 10.80 -6.55 10.02
CA GLY A 671 9.93 -5.53 9.44
C GLY A 671 10.42 -4.08 9.62
N VAL A 672 11.73 -3.89 9.69
CA VAL A 672 12.34 -2.56 9.84
C VAL A 672 12.70 -1.96 8.47
N PRO A 673 12.84 -0.63 8.34
CA PRO A 673 13.43 -0.04 7.15
C PRO A 673 14.86 -0.55 6.93
N VAL A 674 15.17 -1.02 5.72
CA VAL A 674 16.46 -1.64 5.39
C VAL A 674 17.21 -0.88 4.31
N THR A 675 18.54 -0.82 4.47
CA THR A 675 19.48 -0.49 3.40
C THR A 675 20.07 -1.80 2.89
N THR A 676 19.64 -2.23 1.70
CA THR A 676 20.11 -3.46 1.06
C THR A 676 21.31 -3.15 0.17
N LEU A 677 22.47 -3.71 0.51
CA LEU A 677 23.70 -3.60 -0.27
C LEU A 677 23.81 -4.77 -1.24
N VAL A 678 24.04 -4.47 -2.51
CA VAL A 678 24.17 -5.47 -3.58
C VAL A 678 25.35 -5.17 -4.49
N GLY A 679 25.87 -6.21 -5.13
CA GLY A 679 26.87 -6.07 -6.18
C GLY A 679 27.58 -7.37 -6.51
N TYR A 680 28.70 -7.24 -7.22
CA TYR A 680 29.52 -8.37 -7.65
C TYR A 680 30.93 -8.27 -7.09
N TYR A 681 31.55 -9.42 -6.81
CA TYR A 681 32.93 -9.47 -6.38
C TYR A 681 33.64 -10.73 -6.89
N ASP A 682 34.92 -10.56 -7.16
CA ASP A 682 35.82 -11.67 -7.46
C ASP A 682 36.74 -11.96 -6.27
N PRO A 683 36.55 -13.08 -5.56
CA PRO A 683 37.46 -13.49 -4.48
C PRO A 683 38.93 -13.61 -4.91
N GLN A 684 39.17 -13.86 -6.20
CA GLN A 684 40.50 -14.01 -6.78
C GLN A 684 41.12 -12.68 -7.24
N GLY A 685 40.34 -11.60 -7.30
CA GLY A 685 40.79 -10.26 -7.74
C GLY A 685 41.18 -10.16 -9.22
N SER A 686 40.81 -11.14 -10.05
CA SER A 686 41.12 -11.14 -11.50
C SER A 686 40.05 -10.47 -12.35
N LEU A 687 38.81 -10.37 -11.87
CA LEU A 687 37.74 -9.55 -12.43
C LEU A 687 37.47 -8.34 -11.52
N PRO A 688 37.02 -7.20 -12.08
CA PRO A 688 36.77 -5.99 -11.30
C PRO A 688 35.51 -6.13 -10.44
N SER A 689 35.69 -6.22 -9.12
CA SER A 689 34.60 -6.15 -8.14
C SER A 689 33.87 -4.80 -8.20
N TYR A 690 32.57 -4.79 -7.93
CA TYR A 690 31.72 -3.61 -8.06
C TYR A 690 30.59 -3.61 -7.01
N ILE A 691 30.48 -2.51 -6.27
CA ILE A 691 29.39 -2.25 -5.32
C ILE A 691 28.40 -1.30 -6.00
N TYR A 692 27.14 -1.73 -6.13
CA TYR A 692 26.08 -0.88 -6.70
C TYR A 692 25.60 0.17 -5.67
N PRO A 693 24.88 1.21 -6.13
CA PRO A 693 24.17 2.11 -5.22
C PRO A 693 23.31 1.32 -4.23
N ALA A 694 23.29 1.76 -2.97
CA ALA A 694 22.49 1.13 -1.93
C ALA A 694 21.00 1.17 -2.32
N LEU A 695 20.30 0.06 -2.09
CA LEU A 695 18.86 0.01 -2.23
C LEU A 695 18.25 0.35 -0.86
N HIS A 696 17.16 1.09 -0.84
CA HIS A 696 16.45 1.43 0.40
C HIS A 696 15.04 0.87 0.33
N GLY A 697 14.64 0.10 1.34
CA GLY A 697 13.32 -0.55 1.45
C GLY A 697 12.61 -0.18 2.75
N ALA A 698 11.28 -0.05 2.70
CA ALA A 698 10.47 0.33 3.86
C ALA A 698 10.34 -0.77 4.92
N TYR A 699 10.42 -2.03 4.51
CA TYR A 699 10.17 -3.20 5.35
C TYR A 699 11.09 -4.35 4.93
N GLY A 700 11.91 -4.85 5.85
CA GLY A 700 12.80 -5.99 5.64
C GLY A 700 13.34 -6.59 6.94
N PHE A 701 14.23 -7.56 6.79
CA PHE A 701 14.82 -8.35 7.87
C PHE A 701 16.33 -8.16 7.90
N THR A 702 16.91 -7.96 9.09
CA THR A 702 18.35 -7.75 9.29
C THR A 702 18.93 -8.89 10.12
N TYR A 703 20.23 -9.13 9.98
CA TYR A 703 20.94 -10.25 10.58
C TYR A 703 22.22 -9.79 11.26
N PRO A 704 22.70 -10.54 12.28
CA PRO A 704 23.96 -10.24 12.93
C PRO A 704 25.13 -10.26 11.94
N ASP A 705 26.14 -9.44 12.23
CA ASP A 705 27.40 -9.45 11.51
C ASP A 705 28.26 -10.68 11.91
N ASP A 706 29.27 -10.96 11.11
CA ASP A 706 30.13 -12.14 11.23
C ASP A 706 31.48 -11.81 11.91
N SER A 707 31.62 -10.61 12.50
CA SER A 707 32.88 -10.09 13.04
C SER A 707 33.60 -11.04 14.00
N ASN A 708 32.85 -11.79 14.82
CA ASN A 708 33.40 -12.72 15.81
C ASN A 708 33.91 -14.04 15.20
N THR A 709 33.57 -14.32 13.94
CA THR A 709 33.90 -15.59 13.27
C THR A 709 34.80 -15.40 12.06
N LEU A 710 35.11 -14.16 11.67
CA LEU A 710 35.94 -13.83 10.51
C LEU A 710 37.44 -13.88 10.83
N SER A 711 38.20 -14.46 9.91
CA SER A 711 39.66 -14.37 9.88
C SER A 711 40.11 -13.24 8.95
N GLY A 712 41.33 -12.71 9.13
CA GLY A 712 41.86 -11.65 8.26
C GLY A 712 42.06 -12.06 6.79
N SER A 713 42.09 -13.37 6.50
CA SER A 713 42.18 -13.92 5.15
C SER A 713 40.83 -14.08 4.45
N ASP A 714 39.71 -14.07 5.19
CA ASP A 714 38.38 -14.28 4.63
C ASP A 714 37.95 -13.09 3.74
N CYS A 715 37.24 -13.40 2.67
CA CYS A 715 36.44 -12.46 1.92
C CYS A 715 35.30 -11.92 2.77
N GLN A 716 35.14 -10.60 2.77
CA GLN A 716 34.16 -9.91 3.62
C GLN A 716 33.71 -8.59 3.00
N LEU A 717 32.45 -8.23 3.27
CA LEU A 717 31.93 -6.88 3.10
C LEU A 717 32.04 -6.16 4.45
N GLN A 718 32.81 -5.08 4.49
CA GLN A 718 32.93 -4.18 5.64
C GLN A 718 32.03 -2.97 5.40
N VAL A 719 31.17 -2.66 6.37
CA VAL A 719 30.24 -1.53 6.28
C VAL A 719 30.43 -0.63 7.48
N GLU A 720 30.77 0.62 7.21
CA GLU A 720 30.85 1.66 8.23
C GLU A 720 29.47 2.25 8.45
N THR A 721 29.01 2.17 9.69
CA THR A 721 27.71 2.68 10.15
C THR A 721 27.95 3.69 11.28
N ARG A 722 26.93 4.46 11.67
CA ARG A 722 26.99 5.34 12.85
C ARG A 722 27.32 4.54 14.12
N ASP A 723 26.86 3.29 14.20
CA ASP A 723 26.98 2.44 15.38
C ASP A 723 28.30 1.62 15.38
N GLY A 724 29.13 1.77 14.34
CA GLY A 724 30.45 1.12 14.22
C GLY A 724 30.67 0.37 12.90
N LEU A 725 31.78 -0.35 12.83
CA LEU A 725 32.11 -1.19 11.67
C LEU A 725 31.44 -2.55 11.80
N GLN A 726 30.60 -2.91 10.82
CA GLN A 726 30.02 -4.25 10.69
C GLN A 726 30.74 -5.03 9.59
N ARG A 727 30.88 -6.35 9.77
CA ARG A 727 31.59 -7.22 8.82
C ARG A 727 30.76 -8.44 8.46
N PHE A 728 30.54 -8.67 7.18
CA PHE A 728 29.75 -9.78 6.66
C PHE A 728 30.62 -10.73 5.86
N ARG A 729 30.59 -12.02 6.19
CA ARG A 729 31.36 -13.05 5.48
C ARG A 729 30.84 -13.21 4.05
N LEU A 730 31.78 -13.26 3.11
CA LEU A 730 31.55 -13.55 1.70
C LEU A 730 32.32 -14.81 1.31
N ALA A 731 31.91 -15.47 0.22
CA ALA A 731 32.58 -16.68 -0.24
C ALA A 731 34.03 -16.42 -0.67
N ASN A 732 34.95 -17.29 -0.26
CA ASN A 732 36.39 -17.18 -0.55
C ASN A 732 36.78 -17.63 -1.97
N HIS A 733 35.83 -18.19 -2.71
CA HIS A 733 36.01 -18.72 -4.06
C HIS A 733 34.84 -18.33 -4.96
N ARG A 734 35.05 -18.35 -6.29
CA ARG A 734 33.94 -18.18 -7.23
C ARG A 734 33.04 -19.41 -7.23
N ALA A 735 31.75 -19.22 -6.98
CA ALA A 735 30.76 -20.29 -7.09
C ALA A 735 30.67 -20.85 -8.53
N ALA A 736 30.95 -20.01 -9.54
CA ALA A 736 31.11 -20.41 -10.93
C ALA A 736 32.41 -19.83 -11.49
N SER A 737 33.27 -20.67 -12.06
CA SER A 737 34.65 -20.29 -12.42
C SER A 737 34.75 -19.13 -13.43
N SER A 738 33.75 -18.95 -14.30
CA SER A 738 33.74 -17.94 -15.36
C SER A 738 33.25 -16.56 -14.95
N VAL A 739 32.67 -16.40 -13.75
CA VAL A 739 31.99 -15.17 -13.33
C VAL A 739 32.24 -14.83 -11.87
N MET A 740 32.05 -13.56 -11.53
CA MET A 740 32.05 -13.06 -10.17
C MET A 740 30.92 -13.67 -9.34
N ASN A 741 31.10 -13.69 -8.03
CA ASN A 741 30.00 -13.91 -7.09
C ASN A 741 29.17 -12.65 -6.96
N LYS A 742 27.95 -12.81 -6.47
CA LYS A 742 27.06 -11.71 -6.06
C LYS A 742 27.00 -11.65 -4.53
N PHE A 743 26.86 -10.46 -3.97
CA PHE A 743 26.54 -10.26 -2.55
C PHE A 743 25.21 -9.51 -2.39
N HIS A 744 24.52 -9.75 -1.27
CA HIS A 744 23.22 -9.18 -0.95
C HIS A 744 23.01 -9.16 0.57
N ILE A 745 23.06 -7.99 1.20
CA ILE A 745 23.05 -7.86 2.67
C ILE A 745 22.12 -6.72 3.08
N ASN A 746 21.24 -6.98 4.05
CA ASN A 746 20.40 -5.95 4.67
C ASN A 746 21.06 -5.39 5.92
N LEU A 747 21.20 -4.07 5.99
CA LEU A 747 21.47 -3.33 7.21
C LEU A 747 20.23 -2.54 7.64
N PRO A 748 20.05 -2.27 8.94
CA PRO A 748 19.00 -1.35 9.40
C PRO A 748 19.27 0.05 8.83
N THR A 749 18.28 0.69 8.22
CA THR A 749 18.47 2.07 7.70
C THR A 749 18.86 3.03 8.82
N ALA A 750 18.34 2.78 10.03
CA ALA A 750 18.60 3.57 11.24
C ALA A 750 20.05 3.51 11.74
N SER A 751 20.89 2.58 11.25
CA SER A 751 22.33 2.56 11.57
C SER A 751 23.13 3.51 10.68
N GLU A 752 22.51 4.14 9.69
CA GLU A 752 23.14 5.13 8.79
C GLU A 752 24.42 4.60 8.11
N PRO A 753 24.34 3.53 7.30
CA PRO A 753 25.49 3.00 6.60
C PRO A 753 26.04 4.03 5.59
N GLY A 754 27.30 4.43 5.75
CA GLY A 754 27.92 5.52 4.98
C GLY A 754 28.99 5.07 3.97
N ARG A 755 29.60 3.90 4.18
CA ARG A 755 30.65 3.37 3.30
C ARG A 755 30.70 1.85 3.34
N ALA A 756 30.88 1.22 2.18
CA ALA A 756 31.08 -0.21 2.05
C ALA A 756 32.41 -0.53 1.35
N THR A 757 33.11 -1.55 1.83
CA THR A 757 34.40 -2.01 1.32
C THR A 757 34.39 -3.52 1.19
N ILE A 758 34.77 -4.05 0.02
CA ILE A 758 35.00 -5.49 -0.15
C ILE A 758 36.48 -5.77 0.05
N GLN A 759 36.79 -6.66 0.99
CA GLN A 759 38.15 -7.10 1.28
C GLN A 759 38.23 -8.62 1.14
N CYS A 760 39.25 -9.12 0.46
CA CYS A 760 39.55 -10.55 0.32
C CYS A 760 41.04 -10.77 0.53
N ARG A 761 41.43 -11.78 1.32
CA ARG A 761 42.85 -12.11 1.58
C ARG A 761 43.66 -10.89 2.06
N GLY A 762 43.04 -10.05 2.90
CA GLY A 762 43.62 -8.80 3.40
C GLY A 762 43.71 -7.66 2.38
N GLN A 763 43.34 -7.86 1.11
CA GLN A 763 43.38 -6.86 0.05
C GLN A 763 42.00 -6.23 -0.18
N THR A 764 41.95 -4.90 -0.26
CA THR A 764 40.74 -4.17 -0.67
C THR A 764 40.54 -4.31 -2.17
N LEU A 765 39.41 -4.86 -2.57
CA LEU A 765 39.04 -5.03 -3.98
C LEU A 765 38.29 -3.82 -4.54
N VAL A 766 37.34 -3.29 -3.76
CA VAL A 766 36.51 -2.13 -4.13
C VAL A 766 35.98 -1.44 -2.87
N GLN A 767 35.76 -0.14 -2.95
CA GLN A 767 35.16 0.67 -1.88
C GLN A 767 34.19 1.67 -2.50
N GLN A 768 33.04 1.87 -1.86
CA GLN A 768 31.97 2.74 -2.33
C GLN A 768 31.34 3.52 -1.17
N SER A 769 31.12 4.82 -1.36
CA SER A 769 30.30 5.63 -0.44
C SER A 769 28.82 5.34 -0.66
N LEU A 770 28.07 5.24 0.43
CA LEU A 770 26.65 4.92 0.43
C LEU A 770 25.85 6.19 0.69
N LEU A 771 24.85 6.44 -0.14
CA LEU A 771 23.94 7.56 0.05
C LEU A 771 22.83 7.17 1.03
N PRO A 772 22.34 8.10 1.86
CA PRO A 772 21.14 7.87 2.66
C PRO A 772 19.89 7.81 1.77
N PRO A 773 18.77 7.26 2.27
CA PRO A 773 17.50 7.27 1.55
C PRO A 773 17.08 8.71 1.20
N GLN A 774 16.76 8.95 -0.07
CA GLN A 774 16.40 10.28 -0.58
C GLN A 774 14.90 10.59 -0.50
N GLN A 775 14.08 9.59 -0.18
CA GLN A 775 12.63 9.71 -0.09
C GLN A 775 12.10 8.89 1.08
N SER A 776 10.99 9.35 1.65
CA SER A 776 10.24 8.56 2.62
C SER A 776 9.60 7.37 1.91
N LEU A 777 9.89 6.17 2.39
CA LEU A 777 9.32 4.92 1.87
C LEU A 777 8.25 4.43 2.82
N SER A 778 7.26 3.74 2.28
CA SER A 778 6.18 3.15 3.07
C SER A 778 5.94 1.70 2.69
N PHE A 779 5.29 0.97 3.59
CA PHE A 779 4.73 -0.34 3.30
C PHE A 779 3.25 -0.34 3.68
N THR A 780 2.50 -1.30 3.16
CA THR A 780 1.10 -1.54 3.55
C THR A 780 0.93 -2.95 4.06
N VAL A 781 0.01 -3.13 5.00
CA VAL A 781 -0.43 -4.44 5.50
C VAL A 781 -1.91 -4.56 5.22
N ASN A 782 -2.31 -5.57 4.46
CA ASN A 782 -3.71 -5.90 4.16
C ASN A 782 -4.07 -7.24 4.81
N GLY A 783 -5.28 -7.34 5.36
CA GLY A 783 -5.72 -8.53 6.10
C GLY A 783 -5.31 -8.50 7.57
N ARG A 784 -4.72 -9.59 8.08
CA ARG A 784 -4.24 -9.69 9.47
C ARG A 784 -3.20 -8.60 9.73
N PRO A 785 -3.30 -7.82 10.82
CA PRO A 785 -2.27 -6.84 11.17
C PRO A 785 -0.93 -7.52 11.44
N LEU A 786 0.16 -6.73 11.43
CA LEU A 786 1.42 -7.22 11.98
C LEU A 786 1.24 -7.48 13.46
N GLU A 787 1.80 -8.58 13.93
CA GLU A 787 1.89 -8.81 15.36
C GLU A 787 2.88 -7.78 15.87
N GLN A 788 2.40 -6.79 16.60
CA GLN A 788 3.27 -5.94 17.40
C GLN A 788 3.95 -6.90 18.37
N GLY A 789 5.20 -7.28 18.08
CA GLY A 789 6.01 -8.01 19.06
C GLY A 789 6.01 -7.11 20.28
N VAL A 790 5.41 -7.57 21.39
CA VAL A 790 5.06 -6.78 22.59
C VAL A 790 5.82 -5.46 22.63
N VAL A 791 5.27 -4.45 21.97
CA VAL A 791 5.75 -3.10 22.18
C VAL A 791 5.15 -2.78 23.52
N GLU A 792 5.99 -2.64 24.53
CA GLU A 792 5.54 -2.11 25.81
C GLU A 792 4.79 -0.82 25.48
N ASN A 793 3.47 -0.79 25.76
CA ASN A 793 2.61 0.36 25.47
C ASN A 793 3.33 1.61 26.00
N GLN A 794 3.58 2.58 25.13
CA GLN A 794 4.25 3.80 25.56
C GLN A 794 3.20 4.80 26.02
N PRO A 795 3.50 5.68 26.98
CA PRO A 795 2.54 6.71 27.36
C PRO A 795 2.29 7.66 26.18
N PRO A 796 1.05 8.16 26.00
CA PRO A 796 0.72 9.07 24.91
C PRO A 796 1.52 10.37 25.05
N VAL A 797 1.86 11.04 23.95
CA VAL A 797 2.56 12.34 23.99
C VAL A 797 1.55 13.45 23.81
N VAL A 798 1.37 14.29 24.84
CA VAL A 798 0.49 15.46 24.81
C VAL A 798 1.31 16.76 24.83
N THR A 799 0.91 17.72 24.00
CA THR A 799 1.46 19.07 23.93
C THR A 799 0.34 20.09 24.09
N VAL A 800 0.54 21.05 25.00
CA VAL A 800 -0.35 22.18 25.25
C VAL A 800 0.47 23.48 25.36
N PRO A 801 -0.12 24.66 25.18
CA PRO A 801 0.56 25.93 25.43
C PRO A 801 1.01 26.02 26.90
N ALA A 802 2.27 26.40 27.16
CA ALA A 802 2.75 26.56 28.53
C ALA A 802 2.03 27.71 29.29
N HIS A 803 1.60 28.73 28.55
CA HIS A 803 0.89 29.89 29.07
C HIS A 803 -0.31 30.23 28.20
N LEU A 804 -1.38 30.67 28.83
CA LEU A 804 -2.59 31.18 28.17
C LEU A 804 -3.02 32.48 28.83
N GLY A 805 -3.32 33.50 28.05
CA GLY A 805 -3.88 34.77 28.53
C GLY A 805 -5.36 34.89 28.20
N GLY A 806 -6.15 35.47 29.09
CA GLY A 806 -7.59 35.67 28.88
C GLY A 806 -8.14 36.81 29.73
N ILE A 807 -9.38 37.21 29.47
CA ILE A 807 -10.11 38.19 30.28
C ILE A 807 -11.11 37.44 31.15
N GLY A 808 -11.13 37.71 32.46
CA GLY A 808 -12.10 37.11 33.37
C GLY A 808 -13.53 37.47 32.96
N GLY A 809 -14.42 36.48 32.83
CA GLY A 809 -15.80 36.67 32.38
C GLY A 809 -16.03 36.50 30.88
N GLU A 810 -14.99 36.17 30.09
CA GLU A 810 -15.10 35.84 28.66
C GLU A 810 -14.73 34.38 28.36
N TRP A 811 -15.29 33.82 27.28
CA TRP A 811 -14.98 32.46 26.84
C TRP A 811 -13.57 32.35 26.26
N LEU A 812 -12.79 31.40 26.77
CA LEU A 812 -11.45 31.03 26.31
C LEU A 812 -11.48 29.66 25.64
N THR A 813 -10.63 29.44 24.64
CA THR A 813 -10.48 28.14 23.96
C THR A 813 -9.05 27.65 24.08
N VAL A 814 -8.89 26.36 24.37
CA VAL A 814 -7.62 25.67 24.52
C VAL A 814 -7.66 24.38 23.72
N THR A 815 -6.60 24.13 22.94
CA THR A 815 -6.45 22.89 22.17
C THR A 815 -5.26 22.11 22.70
N ALA A 816 -5.46 20.82 22.97
CA ALA A 816 -4.40 19.87 23.25
C ALA A 816 -4.08 19.06 21.98
N GLU A 817 -2.81 19.02 21.61
CA GLU A 817 -2.33 18.13 20.55
C GLU A 817 -1.77 16.87 21.20
N ALA A 818 -2.36 15.72 20.91
CA ALA A 818 -1.88 14.46 21.43
C ALA A 818 -1.72 13.40 20.34
N ARG A 819 -0.73 12.54 20.50
CA ARG A 819 -0.50 11.37 19.66
C ARG A 819 -0.09 10.20 20.54
N ASP A 820 -0.51 9.02 20.15
CA ASP A 820 -0.02 7.78 20.72
C ASP A 820 1.09 7.20 19.82
N PRO A 821 2.24 6.75 20.36
CA PRO A 821 3.30 6.16 19.56
C PRO A 821 2.88 4.87 18.83
N GLU A 822 1.96 4.10 19.41
CA GLU A 822 1.42 2.86 18.85
C GLU A 822 0.14 3.09 18.01
N GLY A 823 -0.46 4.28 18.13
CA GLY A 823 -1.64 4.71 17.37
C GLY A 823 -2.96 4.38 18.06
N ASP A 824 -2.93 4.12 19.37
CA ASP A 824 -4.12 3.79 20.15
C ASP A 824 -5.11 4.97 20.27
N ALA A 825 -6.38 4.62 20.49
CA ALA A 825 -7.46 5.60 20.60
C ALA A 825 -7.32 6.40 21.91
N LEU A 826 -7.23 7.73 21.78
CA LEU A 826 -7.01 8.63 22.91
C LEU A 826 -8.31 9.13 23.52
N SER A 827 -8.33 9.19 24.85
CA SER A 827 -9.36 9.82 25.67
C SER A 827 -8.78 11.03 26.43
N TYR A 828 -9.57 12.08 26.58
CA TYR A 828 -9.15 13.34 27.20
C TYR A 828 -9.94 13.59 28.49
N ARG A 829 -9.30 14.24 29.46
CA ARG A 829 -9.96 14.79 30.64
C ARG A 829 -9.27 16.08 31.09
N TRP A 830 -9.99 17.18 31.02
CA TRP A 830 -9.52 18.48 31.49
C TRP A 830 -9.78 18.67 32.99
N HIS A 831 -8.83 19.34 33.66
CA HIS A 831 -8.93 19.77 35.05
C HIS A 831 -8.71 21.29 35.12
N PHE A 832 -9.63 21.98 35.79
CA PHE A 832 -9.64 23.43 35.95
C PHE A 832 -10.39 23.79 37.26
N PRO A 833 -10.29 25.03 37.76
CA PRO A 833 -10.91 25.42 39.02
C PRO A 833 -12.43 25.16 39.05
N ALA A 834 -12.91 24.65 40.19
CA ALA A 834 -14.33 24.33 40.35
C ALA A 834 -15.22 25.58 40.26
N GLY A 835 -16.36 25.46 39.58
CA GLY A 835 -17.34 26.55 39.43
C GLY A 835 -17.24 27.35 38.12
N TRP A 836 -16.27 27.03 37.24
CA TRP A 836 -16.19 27.61 35.90
C TRP A 836 -17.12 26.86 34.94
N GLN A 837 -17.69 27.55 33.95
CA GLN A 837 -18.47 26.85 32.90
C GLN A 837 -17.52 26.33 31.83
N ALA A 838 -17.76 25.14 31.29
CA ALA A 838 -16.91 24.55 30.27
C ALA A 838 -17.71 23.72 29.24
N GLU A 839 -17.16 23.60 28.04
CA GLU A 839 -17.61 22.75 26.94
C GLU A 839 -16.39 21.96 26.43
N GLY A 840 -16.59 20.68 26.08
CA GLY A 840 -15.52 19.84 25.49
C GLY A 840 -14.52 19.25 26.48
N GLU A 841 -14.89 19.09 27.76
CA GLU A 841 -14.05 18.58 28.86
C GLU A 841 -13.43 17.19 28.62
N THR A 842 -14.01 16.41 27.69
CA THR A 842 -13.51 15.08 27.29
C THR A 842 -12.99 15.03 25.85
N SER A 843 -12.67 16.19 25.27
CA SER A 843 -12.18 16.32 23.90
C SER A 843 -10.84 17.04 23.83
N ALA A 844 -10.20 17.02 22.66
CA ALA A 844 -8.97 17.76 22.40
C ALA A 844 -9.13 19.29 22.50
N ASN A 845 -10.36 19.82 22.36
CA ASN A 845 -10.66 21.25 22.42
C ASN A 845 -11.51 21.55 23.67
N LEU A 846 -10.95 22.26 24.65
CA LEU A 846 -11.66 22.78 25.80
C LEU A 846 -12.06 24.23 25.55
N ARG A 847 -13.32 24.56 25.80
CA ARG A 847 -13.80 25.94 25.88
C ARG A 847 -14.27 26.22 27.29
N LEU A 848 -13.76 27.26 27.94
CA LEU A 848 -14.02 27.56 29.34
C LEU A 848 -14.38 29.03 29.58
N LEU A 849 -15.27 29.29 30.53
CA LEU A 849 -15.71 30.61 30.97
C LEU A 849 -15.30 30.81 32.43
N PRO A 850 -14.11 31.40 32.67
CA PRO A 850 -13.69 31.81 34.00
C PRO A 850 -14.53 32.99 34.52
N PRO A 851 -14.65 33.16 35.84
CA PRO A 851 -15.35 34.30 36.43
C PRO A 851 -14.65 35.62 36.11
N ALA A 852 -15.40 36.73 36.21
CA ALA A 852 -14.83 38.07 36.13
C ALA A 852 -13.84 38.31 37.28
N VAL A 853 -12.66 38.83 36.96
CA VAL A 853 -11.62 39.20 37.93
C VAL A 853 -11.51 40.72 37.98
N THR A 854 -11.14 41.27 39.14
CA THR A 854 -10.93 42.72 39.34
C THR A 854 -9.45 43.12 39.30
N THR A 855 -8.56 42.14 39.42
CA THR A 855 -7.11 42.26 39.27
C THR A 855 -6.58 41.06 38.49
N SER A 856 -5.38 41.17 37.92
CA SER A 856 -4.76 40.04 37.20
C SER A 856 -4.52 38.85 38.14
N GLU A 857 -5.01 37.67 37.77
CA GLU A 857 -4.93 36.42 38.54
C GLU A 857 -4.33 35.29 37.71
N GLN A 858 -3.64 34.34 38.35
CA GLN A 858 -3.11 33.13 37.70
C GLN A 858 -3.78 31.87 38.22
N HIS A 859 -4.14 30.97 37.29
CA HIS A 859 -4.78 29.68 37.55
C HIS A 859 -4.06 28.57 36.78
N GLU A 860 -4.07 27.35 37.32
CA GLU A 860 -3.49 26.17 36.64
C GLU A 860 -4.60 25.36 35.97
N LEU A 861 -4.42 25.04 34.69
CA LEU A 861 -5.24 24.09 33.96
C LEU A 861 -4.37 22.88 33.61
N SER A 862 -4.95 21.68 33.62
CA SER A 862 -4.28 20.50 33.08
C SER A 862 -5.19 19.66 32.20
N VAL A 863 -4.59 18.94 31.27
CA VAL A 863 -5.27 17.91 30.47
C VAL A 863 -4.58 16.59 30.69
N SER A 864 -5.38 15.59 31.00
CA SER A 864 -4.98 14.20 31.05
C SER A 864 -5.39 13.50 29.76
N VAL A 865 -4.44 12.88 29.08
CA VAL A 865 -4.68 12.10 27.86
C VAL A 865 -4.30 10.66 28.11
N SER A 866 -5.20 9.71 27.83
CA SER A 866 -4.98 8.28 28.05
C SER A 866 -5.36 7.45 26.83
N ASP A 867 -4.57 6.44 26.55
CA ASP A 867 -4.78 5.37 25.55
C ASP A 867 -5.59 4.18 26.11
N GLY A 868 -5.99 4.22 27.40
CA GLY A 868 -6.66 3.13 28.11
C GLY A 868 -5.73 2.26 28.99
N VAL A 869 -4.41 2.45 28.91
CA VAL A 869 -3.39 1.73 29.68
C VAL A 869 -2.46 2.70 30.42
N HIS A 870 -1.89 3.67 29.72
CA HIS A 870 -1.05 4.74 30.23
C HIS A 870 -1.71 6.11 30.06
N GLN A 871 -1.13 7.12 30.71
CA GLN A 871 -1.68 8.46 30.74
C GLN A 871 -0.55 9.49 30.83
N SER A 872 -0.71 10.58 30.08
CA SER A 872 0.18 11.75 30.12
C SER A 872 -0.60 13.01 30.46
N GLU A 873 0.08 13.97 31.08
CA GLU A 873 -0.51 15.23 31.52
C GLU A 873 0.17 16.43 30.84
N GLY A 874 -0.63 17.33 30.26
CA GLY A 874 -0.20 18.66 29.82
C GLY A 874 -0.67 19.72 30.82
N ARG A 875 0.18 20.70 31.16
CA ARG A 875 -0.12 21.76 32.12
C ARG A 875 -0.02 23.15 31.49
N ILE A 876 -0.91 24.03 31.90
CA ILE A 876 -1.05 25.39 31.37
C ILE A 876 -1.19 26.36 32.54
N VAL A 877 -0.41 27.44 32.51
CA VAL A 877 -0.61 28.58 33.41
C VAL A 877 -1.52 29.60 32.71
N LEU A 878 -2.76 29.71 33.17
CA LEU A 878 -3.74 30.68 32.69
C LEU A 878 -3.61 31.99 33.48
N THR A 879 -3.37 33.11 32.80
CA THR A 879 -3.42 34.46 33.36
C THR A 879 -4.72 35.14 32.94
N LEU A 880 -5.55 35.53 33.92
CA LEU A 880 -6.80 36.25 33.71
C LEU A 880 -6.63 37.70 34.08
N ASP A 881 -6.87 38.59 33.11
CA ASP A 881 -6.88 40.03 33.33
C ASP A 881 -8.32 40.54 33.52
N PRO A 882 -8.52 41.66 34.24
CA PRO A 882 -9.85 42.25 34.44
C PRO A 882 -10.40 42.84 33.13
N VAL A 883 -11.74 42.84 33.00
CA VAL A 883 -12.43 43.56 31.95
C VAL A 883 -12.20 45.06 32.16
N VAL A 884 -11.44 45.70 31.26
CA VAL A 884 -11.23 47.15 31.30
C VAL A 884 -12.30 47.80 30.42
N ASP A 885 -13.33 48.38 31.04
CA ASP A 885 -14.30 49.24 30.35
C ASP A 885 -13.54 50.40 29.69
N GLY A 886 -13.53 50.41 28.35
CA GLY A 886 -12.66 51.23 27.52
C GLY A 886 -12.90 52.75 27.56
N SER A 887 -12.66 53.41 28.69
CA SER A 887 -12.44 54.86 28.76
C SER A 887 -11.06 55.17 29.34
N CYS A 888 -10.07 55.36 28.46
CA CYS A 888 -8.79 55.97 28.85
C CYS A 888 -9.03 57.45 29.20
N ASN A 889 -8.39 57.97 30.24
CA ASN A 889 -8.57 59.35 30.69
C ASN A 889 -8.09 60.32 29.58
N THR A 890 -9.00 61.08 28.95
CA THR A 890 -8.74 61.87 27.73
C THR A 890 -8.27 63.30 28.01
N THR A 891 -7.59 63.54 29.12
CA THR A 891 -7.18 64.89 29.56
C THR A 891 -5.68 64.98 29.71
N ASP A 892 -5.09 66.12 29.32
CA ASP A 892 -3.67 66.40 29.49
C ASP A 892 -3.50 67.44 30.60
N PRO A 893 -2.86 67.10 31.74
CA PRO A 893 -2.62 68.04 32.83
C PRO A 893 -1.89 69.32 32.38
N GLU A 894 -1.06 69.25 31.35
CA GLU A 894 -0.30 70.40 30.84
C GLU A 894 -1.20 71.40 30.09
N ALA A 895 -2.42 71.01 29.72
CA ALA A 895 -3.38 71.92 29.09
C ALA A 895 -3.73 73.11 29.99
N ALA A 896 -3.68 72.96 31.32
CA ALA A 896 -3.87 74.07 32.26
C ALA A 896 -2.77 75.13 32.18
N ASN A 897 -1.58 74.77 31.69
CA ASN A 897 -0.41 75.64 31.59
C ASN A 897 -0.26 76.28 30.19
N VAL A 898 -1.15 75.96 29.25
CA VAL A 898 -1.14 76.52 27.89
C VAL A 898 -2.34 77.48 27.72
N PRO A 899 -2.16 78.67 27.12
CA PRO A 899 -3.26 79.62 26.92
C PRO A 899 -4.44 79.01 26.14
N ALA A 900 -5.67 79.25 26.60
CA ALA A 900 -6.87 78.76 25.93
C ALA A 900 -7.02 79.35 24.51
N TRP A 901 -7.51 78.53 23.58
CA TRP A 901 -7.80 78.98 22.21
C TRP A 901 -8.87 80.07 22.18
N GLN A 902 -8.69 81.06 21.30
CA GLN A 902 -9.59 82.19 21.11
C GLN A 902 -9.84 82.41 19.62
N ALA A 903 -11.11 82.40 19.21
CA ALA A 903 -11.50 82.47 17.79
C ALA A 903 -11.00 83.74 17.06
N SER A 904 -10.94 84.88 17.74
CA SER A 904 -10.50 86.15 17.14
C SER A 904 -8.98 86.31 17.05
N LYS A 905 -8.20 85.42 17.67
CA LYS A 905 -6.74 85.52 17.72
C LYS A 905 -6.11 84.79 16.53
N VAL A 906 -5.09 85.40 15.93
CA VAL A 906 -4.26 84.78 14.90
C VAL A 906 -3.22 83.88 15.57
N TYR A 907 -3.07 82.65 15.05
CA TYR A 907 -2.06 81.68 15.45
C TYR A 907 -1.18 81.32 14.26
N ASN A 908 0.14 81.32 14.43
CA ASN A 908 1.11 80.92 13.42
C ASN A 908 1.58 79.48 13.66
N GLY A 909 2.20 78.88 12.63
CA GLY A 909 2.72 77.51 12.73
C GLY A 909 3.67 77.35 13.92
N GLY A 910 3.38 76.37 14.78
CA GLY A 910 4.11 76.09 16.02
C GLY A 910 3.42 76.59 17.29
N ASP A 911 2.49 77.56 17.20
CA ASP A 911 1.79 78.10 18.37
C ASP A 911 0.95 77.03 19.07
N LYS A 912 1.01 76.99 20.40
CA LYS A 912 0.24 76.05 21.21
C LYS A 912 -0.95 76.72 21.90
N VAL A 913 -2.08 76.03 21.94
CA VAL A 913 -3.29 76.45 22.65
C VAL A 913 -3.87 75.27 23.43
N SER A 914 -4.54 75.57 24.54
CA SER A 914 -5.39 74.58 25.21
C SER A 914 -6.83 74.68 24.69
N HIS A 915 -7.42 73.53 24.41
CA HIS A 915 -8.83 73.42 24.04
C HIS A 915 -9.34 72.03 24.42
N ASN A 916 -10.50 71.97 25.10
CA ASN A 916 -11.08 70.75 25.67
C ASN A 916 -10.11 69.94 26.54
N GLN A 917 -9.35 70.62 27.41
CA GLN A 917 -8.37 70.01 28.33
C GLN A 917 -7.23 69.24 27.62
N LEU A 918 -6.97 69.58 26.35
CA LEU A 918 -5.87 69.06 25.55
C LEU A 918 -5.05 70.21 24.95
N VAL A 919 -3.79 69.94 24.64
CA VAL A 919 -2.88 70.87 24.00
C VAL A 919 -2.83 70.61 22.50
N TRP A 920 -3.08 71.66 21.74
CA TRP A 920 -3.05 71.67 20.28
C TRP A 920 -1.98 72.60 19.77
N ARG A 921 -1.33 72.22 18.67
CA ARG A 921 -0.31 73.03 17.99
C ARG A 921 -0.79 73.39 16.60
N ALA A 922 -0.80 74.69 16.27
CA ALA A 922 -1.10 75.14 14.92
C ALA A 922 -0.02 74.60 13.96
N LYS A 923 -0.43 73.95 12.87
CA LYS A 923 0.51 73.48 11.84
C LYS A 923 1.01 74.65 10.98
N TYR A 924 0.16 75.64 10.75
CA TYR A 924 0.39 76.84 9.94
C TYR A 924 -0.56 77.96 10.37
N TRP A 925 -0.53 79.11 9.68
CA TRP A 925 -1.37 80.28 10.00
C TRP A 925 -2.86 79.93 10.06
N THR A 926 -3.54 80.31 11.14
CA THR A 926 -4.98 80.09 11.33
C THR A 926 -5.60 81.13 12.25
N GLN A 927 -6.84 81.54 11.95
CA GLN A 927 -7.67 82.43 12.77
C GLN A 927 -9.13 81.96 12.62
N GLY A 928 -9.88 81.89 13.72
CA GLY A 928 -11.28 81.46 13.72
C GLY A 928 -11.54 79.94 13.64
N ASN A 929 -10.57 79.12 13.23
CA ASN A 929 -10.73 77.66 13.17
C ASN A 929 -10.47 77.00 14.54
N GLU A 930 -11.47 76.32 15.09
CA GLU A 930 -11.41 75.67 16.41
C GLU A 930 -10.53 74.39 16.39
N PRO A 931 -9.64 74.17 17.39
CA PRO A 931 -8.78 73.00 17.43
C PRO A 931 -9.57 71.68 17.57
N SER A 932 -9.38 70.77 16.62
CA SER A 932 -9.94 69.42 16.65
C SER A 932 -9.11 68.46 15.79
N ARG A 933 -9.31 67.14 15.95
CA ARG A 933 -8.60 66.12 15.16
C ARG A 933 -8.95 66.13 13.67
N SER A 934 -10.09 66.72 13.29
CA SER A 934 -10.53 66.84 11.90
C SER A 934 -10.20 68.21 11.28
N ALA A 935 -9.74 69.18 12.08
CA ALA A 935 -9.30 70.47 11.58
C ALA A 935 -7.83 70.38 11.13
N ASP A 936 -7.59 70.46 9.82
CA ASP A 936 -6.24 70.28 9.26
C ASP A 936 -5.22 71.30 9.77
N GLN A 937 -5.68 72.48 10.19
CA GLN A 937 -4.84 73.55 10.72
C GLN A 937 -4.18 73.21 12.06
N TRP A 938 -4.70 72.22 12.79
CA TRP A 938 -4.27 71.89 14.15
C TRP A 938 -3.72 70.46 14.22
N ALA A 939 -2.63 70.29 14.95
CA ALA A 939 -2.08 68.98 15.33
C ALA A 939 -2.25 68.79 16.84
N LEU A 940 -2.73 67.62 17.25
CA LEU A 940 -2.78 67.27 18.67
C LEU A 940 -1.34 67.12 19.20
N ALA A 941 -1.01 67.89 20.23
CA ALA A 941 0.32 67.84 20.86
C ALA A 941 0.33 66.96 22.12
N SER A 942 -0.81 66.84 22.80
CA SER A 942 -1.00 65.94 23.94
C SER A 942 -0.75 64.49 23.55
N GLN A 943 0.03 63.77 24.36
CA GLN A 943 0.37 62.36 24.15
C GLN A 943 -0.72 61.46 24.74
N VAL A 944 -1.95 61.57 24.22
CA VAL A 944 -3.11 60.79 24.67
C VAL A 944 -3.66 59.93 23.54
N ASP A 945 -3.95 58.65 23.84
CA ASP A 945 -4.57 57.73 22.88
C ASP A 945 -6.09 57.97 22.84
N LEU A 946 -6.54 58.86 21.95
CA LEU A 946 -7.95 59.16 21.76
C LEU A 946 -8.64 58.10 20.89
N GLY A 947 -9.81 57.64 21.34
CA GLY A 947 -10.61 56.62 20.64
C GLY A 947 -11.00 56.97 19.21
N TRP A 948 -11.50 55.98 18.47
CA TRP A 948 -11.87 56.13 17.07
C TRP A 948 -12.95 57.21 16.85
N SER A 949 -12.86 57.92 15.72
CA SER A 949 -13.85 58.91 15.32
C SER A 949 -14.12 58.84 13.82
N ALA A 950 -15.40 58.77 13.45
CA ALA A 950 -15.83 58.74 12.06
C ALA A 950 -15.39 59.98 11.25
N ALA A 951 -15.19 61.12 11.92
CA ALA A 951 -14.83 62.38 11.28
C ALA A 951 -13.31 62.51 10.99
N VAL A 952 -12.48 61.63 11.55
CA VAL A 952 -11.01 61.66 11.40
C VAL A 952 -10.59 60.70 10.30
N ALA A 953 -9.71 61.15 9.42
CA ALA A 953 -9.08 60.28 8.43
C ALA A 953 -7.84 59.62 9.05
N TYR A 954 -7.75 58.30 8.95
CA TYR A 954 -6.65 57.49 9.45
C TYR A 954 -5.83 56.94 8.30
N SER A 955 -4.52 57.12 8.33
CA SER A 955 -3.61 56.60 7.30
C SER A 955 -3.20 55.15 7.60
N GLY A 956 -2.76 54.42 6.58
CA GLY A 956 -2.27 53.05 6.76
C GLY A 956 -1.16 52.96 7.80
N GLY A 957 -1.35 52.10 8.80
CA GLY A 957 -0.47 51.90 9.94
C GLY A 957 -0.90 52.63 11.22
N GLU A 958 -1.81 53.61 11.16
CA GLU A 958 -2.25 54.37 12.33
C GLU A 958 -3.13 53.54 13.28
N LEU A 959 -2.98 53.81 14.58
CA LEU A 959 -3.62 53.07 15.66
C LEU A 959 -4.73 53.89 16.31
N THR A 960 -5.81 53.21 16.72
CA THR A 960 -6.86 53.82 17.53
C THR A 960 -7.53 52.78 18.42
N ASN A 961 -8.16 53.23 19.50
CA ASN A 961 -8.90 52.36 20.41
C ASN A 961 -10.41 52.46 20.10
N HIS A 962 -11.10 51.33 19.99
CA HIS A 962 -12.55 51.26 19.80
C HIS A 962 -13.11 49.99 20.45
N ASN A 963 -14.20 50.14 21.22
CA ASN A 963 -14.88 49.06 21.94
C ASN A 963 -13.94 48.14 22.74
N GLY A 964 -13.05 48.75 23.53
CA GLY A 964 -12.10 48.00 24.39
C GLY A 964 -10.93 47.34 23.66
N ARG A 965 -10.81 47.53 22.34
CA ARG A 965 -9.76 46.91 21.51
C ARG A 965 -8.93 47.95 20.76
N ARG A 966 -7.67 47.63 20.48
CA ARG A 966 -6.75 48.47 19.69
C ARG A 966 -6.79 48.00 18.24
N TRP A 967 -6.98 48.95 17.34
CA TRP A 967 -7.15 48.69 15.92
C TRP A 967 -6.10 49.44 15.11
N GLN A 968 -5.58 48.80 14.07
CA GLN A 968 -4.64 49.40 13.11
C GLN A 968 -5.31 49.54 11.74
N ALA A 969 -5.27 50.74 11.17
CA ALA A 969 -5.73 50.97 9.80
C ALA A 969 -4.79 50.25 8.83
N ARG A 970 -5.31 49.35 7.98
CA ARG A 970 -4.49 48.66 6.97
C ARG A 970 -4.09 49.58 5.81
N TRP A 971 -4.94 50.55 5.51
CA TRP A 971 -4.75 51.61 4.52
C TRP A 971 -5.64 52.81 4.88
N TRP A 972 -5.58 53.89 4.09
CA TRP A 972 -6.33 55.12 4.36
C TRP A 972 -7.84 54.87 4.52
N THR A 973 -8.45 55.41 5.58
CA THR A 973 -9.88 55.26 5.86
C THR A 973 -10.44 56.43 6.66
N GLN A 974 -11.68 56.85 6.34
CA GLN A 974 -12.45 57.83 7.10
C GLN A 974 -13.91 57.33 7.17
N GLY A 975 -14.56 57.47 8.32
CA GLY A 975 -15.96 57.04 8.52
C GLY A 975 -16.19 55.53 8.70
N ASN A 976 -15.30 54.65 8.24
CA ASN A 976 -15.46 53.20 8.42
C ASN A 976 -15.12 52.76 9.86
N GLU A 977 -16.06 52.14 10.57
CA GLU A 977 -15.94 51.77 11.98
C GLU A 977 -15.06 50.51 12.21
N PRO A 978 -14.09 50.54 13.16
CA PRO A 978 -13.32 49.37 13.55
C PRO A 978 -14.17 48.22 14.06
N GLY A 979 -13.80 46.98 13.70
CA GLY A 979 -14.57 45.77 14.01
C GLY A 979 -15.78 45.50 13.10
N LYS A 980 -16.21 46.46 12.27
CA LYS A 980 -17.29 46.26 11.28
C LYS A 980 -16.79 46.15 9.84
N HIS A 981 -15.65 46.76 9.52
CA HIS A 981 -15.11 46.81 8.16
C HIS A 981 -13.69 46.24 8.12
N GLY A 982 -13.38 45.46 7.08
CA GLY A 982 -12.08 44.79 6.90
C GLY A 982 -10.88 45.70 6.66
N VAL A 983 -11.08 47.03 6.67
CA VAL A 983 -10.01 48.03 6.61
C VAL A 983 -9.21 48.12 7.92
N TRP A 984 -9.73 47.56 9.00
CA TRP A 984 -9.11 47.54 10.32
C TRP A 984 -8.56 46.16 10.67
N LEU A 985 -7.32 46.12 11.16
CA LEU A 985 -6.73 44.95 11.79
C LEU A 985 -6.87 45.09 13.31
N ASP A 986 -7.45 44.07 13.95
CA ASP A 986 -7.49 43.96 15.41
C ASP A 986 -6.10 43.62 15.94
N VAL A 987 -5.55 44.47 16.80
CA VAL A 987 -4.19 44.34 17.35
C VAL A 987 -4.23 43.75 18.77
N GLY A 988 -5.41 43.55 19.36
CA GLY A 988 -5.61 43.04 20.71
C GLY A 988 -6.32 44.03 21.64
N ALA A 989 -6.24 43.79 22.95
CA ALA A 989 -6.88 44.65 23.96
C ALA A 989 -6.35 46.09 23.89
N ALA A 990 -7.24 47.06 24.10
CA ALA A 990 -6.85 48.46 24.17
C ALA A 990 -5.93 48.68 25.38
N SER A 991 -4.78 49.31 25.16
CA SER A 991 -3.93 49.83 26.22
C SER A 991 -4.14 51.34 26.32
N CYS A 992 -4.37 51.83 27.54
CA CYS A 992 -4.34 53.25 27.84
C CYS A 992 -2.89 53.66 28.09
N ARG A 993 -2.40 54.66 27.35
CA ARG A 993 -1.17 55.39 27.67
C ARG A 993 -1.49 56.82 27.98
#